data_AF-A0A6D2JHH9-F1
#
_entry.id   AF-A0A6D2JHH9-F1
#
_cell.length_a   1.000
_cell.length_b   1.000
_cell.length_c   1.000
_cell.angle_alpha   90.00
_cell.angle_beta   90.00
_cell.angle_gamma   90.00
#
_symmetry.space_group_name_H-M   'P 1'
#
loop_
_entity.id
_entity.type
_entity.pdbx_description
1 polymer ?
#
loop_
_entity_poly.entity_id
_entity_poly.type
_entity_poly.pdbx_seq_one_letter_code
_entity_poly.pdbx_strand_id
1 'polypeptide(L)'
;MVESSPDIISDLPQSIIENILTRLSIRDAIRTSVLSTKFRYKWSTLTDLVFDEKCVAQSTDRFAVENSLVKFITGVLLLHQGPIHKFHLSTSFLQCRPDIDQWLLFLSRNGIKELVLELGEGEFRVPSCLFTCVKLTRLELCHCEFDPPRSFRGFSSLKSLNLHQILVSPEVIESLISGCPLLEFLSLSYFDSLVLSISAPNLMYLYLDGEFKDIFLENTPKLVAISVSMYMHEDVTDFEQSSDYNLVKFLGGVPLLEKLVGYIYFTKYLSIGDDPGRLPITYIHLKTIELYQVSFEDANEVLVLLRLVTHSPNLKELKVSASPIQLFPLEEEGFDLFERDCFDYKLPRLETVKMTEVSGIRNELEFIRFLLGTSPVLETVVVSSSLSDKDAKMEMVVELLRETGKKAHRSFLPPRITGPSEMGYIGAHGITLMGFMFLVTSSLLGYIYSPQLDSPPPRWVHFAHGLLLFLYQTFDAVDGKQARRTNSSSPLGELFDHGCDALACAFEAMAFGSTAMCGRDTFWFWVISAVPFYGATWEHYFTNTLILPVVNGPTEGLALIYVSHFFTAIVGAEWWAQELGQSISLFSWVPFVNAIQTSRAVLYMMIAFAVIPTVAFNVTNVYKVVQSRKGSMLLALAMLYPFVVLLGGVLIWDYLSPINLIATYPHLVVLGTGLAFGFLVGRMILAHLCDEPKGLKTNMCMSLVYLPFALANALTARLNAGVPLVDEVWVLLGYCIFTAALYLHFATSVIHEITAALGIYCFRITRKEA
;
A
#
# COMPACT_ATOMS: atom_id res chain seq x y z
N MET A 1 48.73 5.18 -21.99
CA MET A 1 48.14 3.87 -21.64
C MET A 1 47.34 4.11 -20.38
N VAL A 2 46.00 4.04 -20.46
CA VAL A 2 45.15 4.16 -19.27
C VAL A 2 45.19 2.79 -18.59
N GLU A 3 45.76 2.71 -17.40
CA GLU A 3 45.68 1.51 -16.57
C GLU A 3 44.21 1.27 -16.21
N SER A 4 43.66 0.15 -16.69
CA SER A 4 42.32 -0.31 -16.35
C SER A 4 42.28 -0.67 -14.87
N SER A 5 41.32 -0.10 -14.14
CA SER A 5 40.98 -0.51 -12.78
C SER A 5 40.83 -2.03 -12.67
N PRO A 6 41.32 -2.67 -11.59
CA PRO A 6 41.26 -4.13 -11.44
C PRO A 6 39.82 -4.65 -11.50
N ASP A 7 39.61 -5.74 -12.23
CA ASP A 7 38.30 -6.41 -12.38
C ASP A 7 37.97 -7.23 -11.13
N ILE A 8 37.50 -6.53 -10.09
CA ILE A 8 37.20 -7.11 -8.78
C ILE A 8 36.08 -8.16 -8.85
N ILE A 9 35.12 -7.98 -9.77
CA ILE A 9 33.93 -8.84 -9.85
C ILE A 9 34.26 -10.18 -10.50
N SER A 10 35.07 -10.20 -11.57
CA SER A 10 35.46 -11.45 -12.23
C SER A 10 36.40 -12.34 -11.40
N ASP A 11 37.00 -11.80 -10.35
CA ASP A 11 37.91 -12.52 -9.46
C ASP A 11 37.22 -13.05 -8.18
N LEU A 12 35.90 -12.85 -8.06
CA LEU A 12 35.11 -13.44 -6.98
C LEU A 12 35.01 -14.97 -7.11
N PRO A 13 34.89 -15.69 -5.97
CA PRO A 13 34.59 -17.12 -5.96
C PRO A 13 33.33 -17.45 -6.78
N GLN A 14 33.35 -18.58 -7.48
CA GLN A 14 32.24 -19.03 -8.34
C GLN A 14 30.89 -19.06 -7.60
N SER A 15 30.88 -19.51 -6.35
CA SER A 15 29.67 -19.57 -5.52
C SER A 15 29.05 -18.20 -5.25
N ILE A 16 29.86 -17.14 -5.15
CA ILE A 16 29.37 -15.77 -4.97
C ILE A 16 28.80 -15.24 -6.29
N ILE A 17 29.49 -15.49 -7.41
CA ILE A 17 29.00 -15.13 -8.75
C ILE A 17 27.66 -15.81 -9.03
N GLU A 18 27.53 -17.10 -8.72
CA GLU A 18 26.26 -17.83 -8.87
C GLU A 18 25.16 -17.22 -8.02
N ASN A 19 25.43 -16.88 -6.74
CA ASN A 19 24.46 -16.23 -5.88
C ASN A 19 24.02 -14.86 -6.44
N ILE A 20 24.96 -14.06 -6.97
CA ILE A 20 24.62 -12.80 -7.65
C ILE A 20 23.71 -13.06 -8.86
N LEU A 21 24.08 -14.00 -9.72
CA LEU A 21 23.33 -14.30 -10.95
C LEU A 21 21.93 -14.87 -10.66
N THR A 22 21.75 -15.66 -9.60
CA THR A 22 20.42 -16.18 -9.19
C THR A 22 19.46 -15.09 -8.72
N ARG A 23 19.95 -13.88 -8.42
CA ARG A 23 19.13 -12.71 -8.06
C ARG A 23 18.73 -11.86 -9.27
N LEU A 24 19.24 -12.18 -10.45
CA LEU A 24 18.93 -11.49 -11.70
C LEU A 24 17.89 -12.27 -12.49
N SER A 25 17.17 -11.57 -13.39
CA SER A 25 16.38 -12.25 -14.42
C SER A 25 17.30 -13.09 -15.32
N ILE A 26 16.79 -14.18 -15.90
CA ILE A 26 17.61 -15.02 -16.79
C ILE A 26 18.17 -14.20 -17.97
N ARG A 27 17.38 -13.24 -18.47
CA ARG A 27 17.80 -12.29 -19.51
C ARG A 27 18.99 -11.44 -19.09
N ASP A 28 18.95 -10.88 -17.88
CA ASP A 28 20.03 -10.03 -17.39
C ASP A 28 21.26 -10.83 -16.96
N ALA A 29 21.06 -12.02 -16.39
CA ALA A 29 22.13 -12.97 -16.12
C ALA A 29 22.88 -13.32 -17.42
N ILE A 30 22.19 -13.58 -18.51
CA ILE A 30 22.82 -13.81 -19.83
C ILE A 30 23.51 -12.55 -20.34
N ARG A 31 22.95 -11.35 -20.14
CA ARG A 31 23.60 -10.08 -20.55
C ARG A 31 24.94 -9.85 -19.87
N THR A 32 25.16 -10.39 -18.67
CA THR A 32 26.49 -10.33 -18.02
C THR A 32 27.59 -10.98 -18.85
N SER A 33 27.25 -11.88 -19.78
CA SER A 33 28.21 -12.52 -20.71
C SER A 33 29.01 -11.54 -21.57
N VAL A 34 28.52 -10.30 -21.75
CA VAL A 34 29.18 -9.24 -22.52
C VAL A 34 30.19 -8.45 -21.69
N LEU A 35 30.14 -8.55 -20.35
CA LEU A 35 30.98 -7.77 -19.44
C LEU A 35 32.46 -8.18 -19.53
N SER A 36 32.75 -9.47 -19.64
CA SER A 36 34.11 -9.98 -19.82
C SER A 36 34.13 -11.39 -20.41
N THR A 37 35.27 -11.81 -20.94
CA THR A 37 35.47 -13.18 -21.44
C THR A 37 35.28 -14.23 -20.34
N LYS A 38 35.57 -13.89 -19.07
CA LYS A 38 35.36 -14.76 -17.89
C LYS A 38 33.87 -14.94 -17.57
N PHE A 39 33.02 -13.95 -17.85
CA PHE A 39 31.58 -13.99 -17.58
C PHE A 39 30.75 -14.69 -18.66
N ARG A 40 31.33 -14.94 -19.85
CA ARG A 40 30.62 -15.41 -21.05
C ARG A 40 29.69 -16.60 -20.82
N TYR A 41 30.09 -17.56 -19.98
CA TYR A 41 29.35 -18.79 -19.69
C TYR A 41 29.00 -18.97 -18.21
N LYS A 42 29.12 -17.95 -17.37
CA LYS A 42 28.83 -18.10 -15.92
C LYS A 42 27.36 -18.36 -15.62
N TRP A 43 26.47 -17.87 -16.48
CA TRP A 43 25.03 -18.11 -16.37
C TRP A 43 24.63 -19.55 -16.76
N SER A 44 25.46 -20.29 -17.51
CA SER A 44 25.09 -21.60 -18.05
C SER A 44 25.06 -22.72 -17.00
N THR A 45 25.41 -22.43 -15.74
CA THR A 45 25.35 -23.38 -14.62
C THR A 45 24.25 -23.05 -13.61
N LEU A 46 23.40 -22.04 -13.89
CA LEU A 46 22.29 -21.65 -13.03
C LEU A 46 21.28 -22.79 -12.87
N THR A 47 21.01 -23.19 -11.64
CA THR A 47 20.08 -24.29 -11.36
C THR A 47 18.62 -23.90 -11.48
N ASP A 48 18.33 -22.60 -11.46
CA ASP A 48 16.99 -22.03 -11.37
C ASP A 48 16.75 -21.20 -12.62
N LEU A 49 15.90 -21.72 -13.51
CA LEU A 49 15.57 -21.09 -14.78
C LEU A 49 14.12 -20.63 -14.72
N VAL A 50 13.93 -19.31 -14.70
CA VAL A 50 12.62 -18.66 -14.69
C VAL A 50 12.45 -17.87 -15.98
N PHE A 51 11.43 -18.24 -16.76
CA PHE A 51 11.07 -17.65 -18.03
C PHE A 51 9.69 -17.02 -17.92
N ASP A 52 9.63 -15.72 -18.20
CA ASP A 52 8.41 -14.94 -18.26
C ASP A 52 8.35 -14.13 -19.56
N GLU A 53 7.24 -13.42 -19.79
CA GLU A 53 7.05 -12.57 -20.96
C GLU A 53 8.10 -11.44 -21.08
N LYS A 54 8.78 -11.08 -19.98
CA LYS A 54 9.79 -10.02 -19.94
C LYS A 54 11.16 -10.49 -20.46
N CYS A 55 11.32 -11.79 -20.68
CA CYS A 55 12.55 -12.37 -21.23
C CYS A 55 12.85 -11.88 -22.65
N VAL A 56 11.83 -11.49 -23.41
CA VAL A 56 11.96 -10.98 -24.78
C VAL A 56 11.51 -9.52 -24.89
N ALA A 57 11.81 -8.88 -26.03
CA ALA A 57 11.26 -7.55 -26.30
C ALA A 57 9.77 -7.69 -26.63
N GLN A 58 8.94 -6.87 -26.00
CA GLN A 58 7.50 -6.87 -26.28
C GLN A 58 7.23 -6.24 -27.66
N SER A 59 6.25 -6.81 -28.37
CA SER A 59 5.80 -6.38 -29.69
C SER A 59 4.28 -6.43 -29.71
N THR A 60 3.66 -5.63 -30.58
CA THR A 60 2.21 -5.68 -30.85
C THR A 60 1.81 -6.97 -31.60
N ASP A 61 2.76 -7.62 -32.26
CA ASP A 61 2.55 -8.91 -32.93
C ASP A 61 2.78 -10.08 -31.97
N ARG A 62 1.69 -10.73 -31.55
CA ARG A 62 1.68 -11.91 -30.67
C ARG A 62 2.55 -13.05 -31.20
N PHE A 63 2.50 -13.32 -32.50
CA PHE A 63 3.26 -14.42 -33.11
C PHE A 63 4.76 -14.14 -33.13
N ALA A 64 5.15 -12.87 -33.28
CA ALA A 64 6.56 -12.46 -33.20
C ALA A 64 7.12 -12.61 -31.77
N VAL A 65 6.34 -12.26 -30.74
CA VAL A 65 6.71 -12.43 -29.32
C VAL A 65 6.86 -13.91 -29.01
N GLU A 66 5.88 -14.73 -29.39
CA GLU A 66 5.89 -16.19 -29.21
C GLU A 66 7.16 -16.82 -29.81
N ASN A 67 7.44 -16.58 -31.09
CA ASN A 67 8.62 -17.14 -31.76
C ASN A 67 9.93 -16.64 -31.16
N SER A 68 9.98 -15.40 -30.68
CA SER A 68 11.15 -14.85 -30.01
C SER A 68 11.38 -15.55 -28.67
N LEU A 69 10.31 -15.82 -27.92
CA LEU A 69 10.37 -16.51 -26.64
C LEU A 69 10.80 -17.95 -26.82
N VAL A 70 10.24 -18.67 -27.80
CA VAL A 70 10.68 -20.03 -28.16
C VAL A 70 12.16 -20.06 -28.51
N LYS A 71 12.63 -19.16 -29.39
CA LYS A 71 14.06 -19.08 -29.75
C LYS A 71 14.94 -18.79 -28.54
N PHE A 72 14.48 -17.92 -27.65
CA PHE A 72 15.20 -17.58 -26.44
C PHE A 72 15.31 -18.79 -25.49
N ILE A 73 14.18 -19.42 -25.13
CA ILE A 73 14.15 -20.58 -24.23
C ILE A 73 14.96 -21.74 -24.81
N THR A 74 14.72 -22.10 -26.07
CA THR A 74 15.47 -23.17 -26.74
C THR A 74 16.96 -22.86 -26.77
N GLY A 75 17.35 -21.62 -27.07
CA GLY A 75 18.76 -21.20 -27.04
C GLY A 75 19.40 -21.33 -25.65
N VAL A 76 18.67 -20.94 -24.61
CA VAL A 76 19.12 -21.06 -23.21
C VAL A 76 19.31 -22.51 -22.82
N LEU A 77 18.34 -23.38 -23.12
CA LEU A 77 18.39 -24.81 -22.79
C LEU A 77 19.52 -25.52 -23.54
N LEU A 78 19.74 -25.20 -24.83
CA LEU A 78 20.83 -25.79 -25.62
C LEU A 78 22.23 -25.42 -25.12
N LEU A 79 22.39 -24.21 -24.58
CA LEU A 79 23.67 -23.71 -24.07
C LEU A 79 23.90 -24.02 -22.59
N HIS A 80 22.89 -24.56 -21.89
CA HIS A 80 22.99 -24.88 -20.48
C HIS A 80 23.92 -26.08 -20.24
N GLN A 81 24.79 -25.98 -19.23
CA GLN A 81 25.86 -26.97 -18.93
C GLN A 81 25.82 -27.49 -17.49
N GLY A 82 24.70 -27.31 -16.77
CA GLY A 82 24.53 -27.72 -15.38
C GLY A 82 23.23 -28.49 -15.12
N PRO A 83 22.99 -28.89 -13.87
CA PRO A 83 21.71 -29.46 -13.46
C PRO A 83 20.66 -28.35 -13.36
N ILE A 84 19.48 -28.59 -13.93
CA ILE A 84 18.32 -27.69 -13.79
C ILE A 84 17.45 -28.25 -12.67
N HIS A 85 17.49 -27.59 -11.51
CA HIS A 85 16.65 -27.98 -10.37
C HIS A 85 15.25 -27.40 -10.49
N LYS A 86 15.13 -26.15 -10.93
CA LYS A 86 13.86 -25.44 -11.06
C LYS A 86 13.70 -24.91 -12.48
N PHE A 87 12.57 -25.25 -13.09
CA PHE A 87 12.13 -24.67 -14.36
C PHE A 87 10.74 -24.07 -14.17
N HIS A 88 10.65 -22.77 -14.40
CA HIS A 88 9.39 -22.03 -14.35
C HIS A 88 9.18 -21.33 -15.68
N LEU A 89 8.07 -21.63 -16.35
CA LEU A 89 7.62 -20.96 -17.54
C LEU A 89 6.24 -20.35 -17.27
N SER A 90 6.13 -19.02 -17.34
CA SER A 90 4.86 -18.29 -17.19
C SER A 90 4.65 -17.32 -18.35
N THR A 91 3.68 -17.62 -19.21
CA THR A 91 3.34 -16.77 -20.35
C THR A 91 1.97 -17.08 -20.93
N SER A 92 1.21 -16.03 -21.24
CA SER A 92 -0.06 -16.10 -21.97
C SER A 92 0.11 -16.28 -23.49
N PHE A 93 1.33 -16.11 -24.01
CA PHE A 93 1.62 -16.11 -25.44
C PHE A 93 1.89 -17.50 -26.02
N LEU A 94 2.46 -18.42 -25.23
CA LEU A 94 2.72 -19.79 -25.70
C LEU A 94 1.44 -20.62 -25.60
N GLN A 95 1.00 -21.14 -26.75
CA GLN A 95 -0.07 -22.12 -26.88
C GLN A 95 0.50 -23.37 -27.55
N CYS A 96 0.13 -24.57 -27.09
CA CYS A 96 0.51 -25.91 -27.61
C CYS A 96 1.53 -25.95 -28.78
N ARG A 97 2.82 -26.13 -28.47
CA ARG A 97 3.92 -26.23 -29.45
C ARG A 97 4.76 -27.48 -29.24
N PRO A 98 5.28 -28.11 -30.33
CA PRO A 98 6.22 -29.22 -30.23
C PRO A 98 7.54 -28.83 -29.54
N ASP A 99 7.87 -27.54 -29.51
CA ASP A 99 9.02 -27.01 -28.79
C ASP A 99 8.94 -27.29 -27.28
N ILE A 100 7.74 -27.18 -26.68
CA ILE A 100 7.51 -27.45 -25.26
C ILE A 100 7.77 -28.93 -24.94
N ASP A 101 7.34 -29.84 -25.81
CA ASP A 101 7.60 -31.27 -25.66
C ASP A 101 9.09 -31.58 -25.66
N GLN A 102 9.86 -30.91 -26.52
CA GLN A 102 11.32 -31.04 -26.56
C GLN A 102 11.97 -30.52 -25.28
N TRP A 103 11.50 -29.39 -24.76
CA TRP A 103 11.99 -28.84 -23.49
C TRP A 103 11.71 -29.79 -22.34
N LEU A 104 10.49 -30.32 -22.23
CA LEU A 104 10.12 -31.27 -21.17
C LEU A 104 10.87 -32.59 -21.30
N LEU A 105 11.10 -33.09 -22.53
CA LEU A 105 11.96 -34.24 -22.76
C LEU A 105 13.40 -33.98 -22.30
N PHE A 106 13.94 -32.79 -22.56
CA PHE A 106 15.27 -32.40 -22.08
C PHE A 106 15.31 -32.32 -20.54
N LEU A 107 14.32 -31.67 -19.92
CA LEU A 107 14.25 -31.51 -18.46
C LEU A 107 14.11 -32.85 -17.73
N SER A 108 13.29 -33.76 -18.26
CA SER A 108 13.08 -35.10 -17.68
C SER A 108 14.39 -35.90 -17.55
N ARG A 109 15.31 -35.75 -18.51
CA ARG A 109 16.62 -36.42 -18.52
C ARG A 109 17.62 -35.80 -17.53
N ASN A 110 17.40 -34.57 -17.10
CA ASN A 110 18.33 -33.81 -16.25
C ASN A 110 17.94 -33.80 -14.75
N GLY A 111 16.90 -34.56 -14.37
CA GLY A 111 16.57 -34.77 -12.96
C GLY A 111 15.98 -33.53 -12.25
N ILE A 112 15.09 -32.83 -12.94
CA ILE A 112 14.32 -31.68 -12.43
C ILE A 112 13.62 -31.97 -11.09
N LYS A 113 13.59 -30.97 -10.21
CA LYS A 113 12.94 -31.03 -8.88
C LYS A 113 11.68 -30.18 -8.81
N GLU A 114 11.68 -28.99 -9.41
CA GLU A 114 10.53 -28.09 -9.44
C GLU A 114 10.18 -27.75 -10.88
N LEU A 115 8.95 -28.05 -11.29
CA LEU A 115 8.41 -27.69 -12.58
C LEU A 115 7.14 -26.85 -12.41
N VAL A 116 7.13 -25.68 -13.05
CA VAL A 116 5.98 -24.77 -13.11
C VAL A 116 5.71 -24.42 -14.57
N LEU A 117 4.51 -24.74 -15.05
CA LEU A 117 4.04 -24.44 -16.40
C LEU A 117 2.72 -23.67 -16.33
N GLU A 118 2.80 -22.37 -16.56
CA GLU A 118 1.66 -21.47 -16.74
C GLU A 118 1.63 -21.04 -18.21
N LEU A 119 0.81 -21.73 -19.00
CA LEU A 119 0.65 -21.48 -20.43
C LEU A 119 -0.68 -20.75 -20.69
N GLY A 120 -0.78 -20.06 -21.83
CA GLY A 120 -2.03 -19.43 -22.25
C GLY A 120 -3.09 -20.46 -22.64
N GLU A 121 -4.36 -20.02 -22.71
CA GLU A 121 -5.48 -20.88 -23.08
C GLU A 121 -5.24 -21.62 -24.41
N GLY A 122 -5.27 -22.94 -24.38
CA GLY A 122 -5.10 -23.81 -25.55
C GLY A 122 -5.07 -25.29 -25.17
N GLU A 123 -5.29 -26.17 -26.16
CA GLU A 123 -5.25 -27.64 -25.97
C GLU A 123 -3.79 -28.13 -25.88
N PHE A 124 -3.12 -27.90 -24.74
CA PHE A 124 -1.78 -28.46 -24.49
C PHE A 124 -1.87 -29.74 -23.67
N ARG A 125 -1.46 -30.87 -24.27
CA ARG A 125 -1.38 -32.15 -23.60
C ARG A 125 0.00 -32.39 -23.01
N VAL A 126 0.06 -32.66 -21.72
CA VAL A 126 1.32 -32.92 -21.02
C VAL A 126 2.01 -34.17 -21.59
N PRO A 127 3.29 -34.08 -22.03
CA PRO A 127 3.97 -35.19 -22.67
C PRO A 127 4.34 -36.29 -21.68
N SER A 128 4.41 -37.52 -22.19
CA SER A 128 4.62 -38.73 -21.37
C SER A 128 5.97 -38.75 -20.62
N CYS A 129 6.96 -37.98 -21.10
CA CYS A 129 8.26 -37.84 -20.47
C CYS A 129 8.18 -37.22 -19.07
N LEU A 130 7.18 -36.37 -18.80
CA LEU A 130 7.03 -35.74 -17.48
C LEU A 130 6.79 -36.77 -16.37
N PHE A 131 6.01 -37.80 -16.66
CA PHE A 131 5.68 -38.88 -15.72
C PHE A 131 6.88 -39.77 -15.37
N THR A 132 8.03 -39.58 -16.03
CA THR A 132 9.29 -40.28 -15.72
C THR A 132 10.17 -39.52 -14.72
N CYS A 133 9.80 -38.29 -14.34
CA CYS A 133 10.56 -37.44 -13.43
C CYS A 133 10.49 -37.90 -11.97
N VAL A 134 11.30 -38.89 -11.58
CA VAL A 134 11.30 -39.46 -10.22
C VAL A 134 11.79 -38.53 -9.09
N LYS A 135 12.54 -37.47 -9.44
CA LYS A 135 13.11 -36.48 -8.48
C LYS A 135 12.22 -35.27 -8.25
N LEU A 136 11.06 -35.22 -8.90
CA LEU A 136 10.16 -34.06 -8.84
C LEU A 136 9.58 -33.91 -7.43
N THR A 137 9.82 -32.77 -6.80
CA THR A 137 9.34 -32.38 -5.48
C THR A 137 8.20 -31.36 -5.55
N ARG A 138 8.15 -30.54 -6.61
CA ARG A 138 7.06 -29.57 -6.86
C ARG A 138 6.60 -29.64 -8.31
N LEU A 139 5.30 -29.76 -8.52
CA LEU A 139 4.67 -29.73 -9.82
C LEU A 139 3.52 -28.73 -9.82
N GLU A 140 3.54 -27.78 -10.73
CA GLU A 140 2.49 -26.80 -10.96
C GLU A 140 2.15 -26.74 -12.44
N LEU A 141 0.88 -26.99 -12.75
CA LEU A 141 0.35 -27.01 -14.10
C LEU A 141 -0.91 -26.14 -14.17
N CYS A 142 -0.96 -25.26 -15.16
CA CYS A 142 -2.12 -24.42 -15.45
C CYS A 142 -2.56 -24.57 -16.91
N HIS A 143 -3.86 -24.67 -17.19
CA HIS A 143 -4.44 -24.76 -18.55
C HIS A 143 -3.86 -25.90 -19.41
N CYS A 144 -3.78 -27.12 -18.87
CA CYS A 144 -3.23 -28.28 -19.58
C CYS A 144 -4.19 -29.49 -19.53
N GLU A 145 -4.09 -30.39 -20.51
CA GLU A 145 -4.67 -31.74 -20.45
C GLU A 145 -3.67 -32.69 -19.76
N PHE A 146 -4.13 -33.35 -18.70
CA PHE A 146 -3.32 -34.27 -17.91
C PHE A 146 -3.82 -35.71 -18.08
N ASP A 147 -3.21 -36.44 -19.02
CA ASP A 147 -3.54 -37.84 -19.33
C ASP A 147 -2.31 -38.76 -19.14
N PRO A 148 -2.08 -39.28 -17.92
CA PRO A 148 -0.94 -40.13 -17.62
C PRO A 148 -1.03 -41.52 -18.28
N PRO A 149 0.11 -42.12 -18.68
CA PRO A 149 0.13 -43.50 -19.15
C PRO A 149 -0.37 -44.48 -18.09
N ARG A 150 -1.03 -45.57 -18.50
CA ARG A 150 -1.54 -46.63 -17.59
C ARG A 150 -0.47 -47.28 -16.68
N SER A 151 0.81 -47.16 -17.04
CA SER A 151 1.94 -47.66 -16.24
C SER A 151 2.38 -46.71 -15.14
N PHE A 152 1.88 -45.47 -15.14
CA PHE A 152 2.23 -44.44 -14.16
C PHE A 152 1.62 -44.77 -12.80
N ARG A 153 2.44 -44.71 -11.75
CA ARG A 153 2.06 -45.04 -10.37
C ARG A 153 2.14 -43.85 -9.42
N GLY A 154 2.20 -42.63 -9.95
CA GLY A 154 2.41 -41.41 -9.18
C GLY A 154 3.88 -41.00 -9.05
N PHE A 155 4.10 -39.84 -8.43
CA PHE A 155 5.42 -39.27 -8.21
C PHE A 155 5.94 -39.58 -6.80
N SER A 156 6.98 -40.41 -6.69
CA SER A 156 7.48 -40.90 -5.40
C SER A 156 8.13 -39.84 -4.49
N SER A 157 8.61 -38.74 -5.07
CA SER A 157 9.31 -37.66 -4.33
C SER A 157 8.49 -36.38 -4.19
N LEU A 158 7.25 -36.36 -4.69
CA LEU A 158 6.47 -35.13 -4.81
C LEU A 158 5.94 -34.68 -3.44
N LYS A 159 6.18 -33.41 -3.12
CA LYS A 159 5.76 -32.74 -1.89
C LYS A 159 4.70 -31.67 -2.12
N SER A 160 4.69 -31.02 -3.28
CA SER A 160 3.74 -29.97 -3.63
C SER A 160 3.17 -30.21 -5.02
N LEU A 161 1.84 -30.28 -5.10
CA LEU A 161 1.08 -30.46 -6.33
C LEU A 161 0.04 -29.35 -6.47
N ASN A 162 0.15 -28.57 -7.55
CA ASN A 162 -0.76 -27.49 -7.90
C ASN A 162 -1.34 -27.76 -9.29
N LEU A 163 -2.65 -27.92 -9.39
CA LEU A 163 -3.36 -28.13 -10.64
C LEU A 163 -4.46 -27.06 -10.76
N HIS A 164 -4.36 -26.22 -11.78
CA HIS A 164 -5.27 -25.11 -12.01
C HIS A 164 -5.86 -25.19 -13.42
N GLN A 165 -7.18 -25.25 -13.54
CA GLN A 165 -7.86 -25.36 -14.84
C GLN A 165 -7.28 -26.51 -15.71
N ILE A 166 -7.18 -27.70 -15.12
CA ILE A 166 -6.64 -28.89 -15.79
C ILE A 166 -7.77 -29.76 -16.31
N LEU A 167 -7.69 -30.19 -17.57
CA LEU A 167 -8.60 -31.17 -18.14
C LEU A 167 -8.10 -32.58 -17.81
N VAL A 168 -8.75 -33.25 -16.86
CA VAL A 168 -8.38 -34.57 -16.36
C VAL A 168 -9.60 -35.30 -15.80
N SER A 169 -9.63 -36.63 -15.90
CA SER A 169 -10.71 -37.42 -15.32
C SER A 169 -10.56 -37.55 -13.79
N PRO A 170 -11.68 -37.65 -13.05
CA PRO A 170 -11.68 -37.79 -11.57
C PRO A 170 -10.78 -38.93 -11.07
N GLU A 171 -10.92 -40.11 -11.68
CA GLU A 171 -10.18 -41.33 -11.32
C GLU A 171 -8.65 -41.13 -11.41
N VAL A 172 -8.20 -40.33 -12.39
CA VAL A 172 -6.78 -40.04 -12.58
C VAL A 172 -6.25 -39.14 -11.47
N ILE A 173 -7.01 -38.12 -11.05
CA ILE A 173 -6.64 -37.24 -9.93
C ILE A 173 -6.48 -38.05 -8.64
N GLU A 174 -7.44 -38.91 -8.32
CA GLU A 174 -7.39 -39.74 -7.11
C GLU A 174 -6.21 -40.71 -7.14
N SER A 175 -5.95 -41.33 -8.30
CA SER A 175 -4.78 -42.20 -8.50
C SER A 175 -3.45 -41.44 -8.37
N LEU A 176 -3.42 -40.18 -8.83
CA LEU A 176 -2.24 -39.32 -8.75
C LEU A 176 -1.95 -38.94 -7.30
N ILE A 177 -2.96 -38.49 -6.55
CA ILE A 177 -2.84 -38.10 -5.15
C ILE A 177 -2.36 -39.30 -4.30
N SER A 178 -3.03 -40.45 -4.43
CA SER A 178 -2.66 -41.67 -3.70
C SER A 178 -1.28 -42.22 -4.11
N GLY A 179 -0.87 -41.99 -5.36
CA GLY A 179 0.46 -42.33 -5.87
C GLY A 179 1.59 -41.38 -5.41
N CYS A 180 1.31 -40.31 -4.67
CA CYS A 180 2.28 -39.33 -4.17
C CYS A 180 2.42 -39.41 -2.63
N PRO A 181 3.19 -40.38 -2.08
CA PRO A 181 3.20 -40.67 -0.64
C PRO A 181 3.85 -39.58 0.23
N LEU A 182 4.66 -38.69 -0.35
CA LEU A 182 5.34 -37.59 0.34
C LEU A 182 4.64 -36.24 0.19
N LEU A 183 3.40 -36.23 -0.34
CA LEU A 183 2.66 -35.01 -0.62
C LEU A 183 2.34 -34.26 0.69
N GLU A 184 2.82 -33.03 0.80
CA GLU A 184 2.64 -32.11 1.94
C GLU A 184 1.67 -30.96 1.59
N PHE A 185 1.60 -30.55 0.32
CA PHE A 185 0.76 -29.46 -0.18
C PHE A 185 -0.02 -29.90 -1.43
N LEU A 186 -1.33 -29.70 -1.43
CA LEU A 186 -2.22 -29.96 -2.57
C LEU A 186 -3.10 -28.74 -2.85
N SER A 187 -3.08 -28.26 -4.09
CA SER A 187 -3.98 -27.22 -4.58
C SER A 187 -4.67 -27.69 -5.86
N LEU A 188 -6.00 -27.72 -5.83
CA LEU A 188 -6.85 -28.03 -6.98
C LEU A 188 -7.79 -26.85 -7.23
N SER A 189 -7.79 -26.29 -8.43
CA SER A 189 -8.57 -25.11 -8.77
C SER A 189 -9.29 -25.22 -10.11
N TYR A 190 -10.53 -24.71 -10.17
CA TYR A 190 -11.41 -24.68 -11.34
C TYR A 190 -11.72 -26.08 -11.90
N PHE A 191 -12.18 -26.97 -11.02
CA PHE A 191 -12.74 -28.26 -11.41
C PHE A 191 -14.27 -28.17 -11.43
N ASP A 192 -14.89 -28.83 -12.40
CA ASP A 192 -16.35 -28.87 -12.56
C ASP A 192 -16.91 -30.19 -12.01
N SER A 193 -17.91 -30.09 -11.13
CA SER A 193 -18.76 -31.19 -10.67
C SER A 193 -18.04 -32.48 -10.22
N LEU A 194 -16.91 -32.35 -9.51
CA LEU A 194 -16.03 -33.48 -9.12
C LEU A 194 -16.46 -34.15 -7.81
N VAL A 195 -16.50 -35.49 -7.77
CA VAL A 195 -16.43 -36.27 -6.52
C VAL A 195 -14.95 -36.55 -6.27
N LEU A 196 -14.42 -36.10 -5.12
CA LEU A 196 -12.98 -36.09 -4.85
C LEU A 196 -12.67 -36.86 -3.55
N SER A 197 -12.01 -38.02 -3.67
CA SER A 197 -11.41 -38.70 -2.53
C SER A 197 -9.90 -38.42 -2.41
N ILE A 198 -9.50 -37.88 -1.25
CA ILE A 198 -8.11 -37.50 -0.95
C ILE A 198 -7.55 -38.47 0.10
N SER A 199 -6.61 -39.30 -0.33
CA SER A 199 -5.83 -40.20 0.52
C SER A 199 -4.35 -39.83 0.43
N ALA A 200 -3.87 -39.02 1.38
CA ALA A 200 -2.51 -38.48 1.39
C ALA A 200 -1.98 -38.36 2.84
N PRO A 201 -1.19 -39.36 3.32
CA PRO A 201 -0.88 -39.49 4.75
C PRO A 201 0.04 -38.39 5.31
N ASN A 202 0.76 -37.68 4.44
CA ASN A 202 1.67 -36.59 4.82
C ASN A 202 1.12 -35.20 4.50
N LEU A 203 -0.13 -35.11 4.01
CA LEU A 203 -0.71 -33.83 3.58
C LEU A 203 -0.90 -32.90 4.78
N MET A 204 -0.37 -31.68 4.66
CA MET A 204 -0.42 -30.64 5.68
C MET A 204 -1.30 -29.45 5.24
N TYR A 205 -1.33 -29.15 3.95
CA TYR A 205 -2.05 -28.01 3.39
C TYR A 205 -2.92 -28.46 2.21
N LEU A 206 -4.21 -28.14 2.28
CA LEU A 206 -5.19 -28.44 1.25
C LEU A 206 -5.88 -27.16 0.80
N TYR A 207 -5.80 -26.85 -0.50
CA TYR A 207 -6.54 -25.76 -1.15
C TYR A 207 -7.42 -26.34 -2.25
N LEU A 208 -8.72 -26.09 -2.17
CA LEU A 208 -9.71 -26.52 -3.14
C LEU A 208 -10.50 -25.29 -3.61
N ASP A 209 -10.69 -25.17 -4.91
CA ASP A 209 -11.42 -24.08 -5.53
C ASP A 209 -12.14 -24.61 -6.76
N GLY A 210 -13.48 -24.61 -6.79
CA GLY A 210 -14.21 -25.27 -7.87
C GLY A 210 -15.61 -25.70 -7.48
N GLU A 211 -16.26 -26.44 -8.37
CA GLU A 211 -17.54 -27.11 -8.12
C GLU A 211 -17.27 -28.57 -7.72
N PHE A 212 -17.62 -28.92 -6.48
CA PHE A 212 -17.41 -30.26 -5.94
C PHE A 212 -18.74 -30.85 -5.48
N LYS A 213 -19.05 -32.06 -5.94
CA LYS A 213 -20.21 -32.84 -5.49
C LYS A 213 -20.01 -33.38 -4.09
N ASP A 214 -18.84 -33.94 -3.85
CA ASP A 214 -18.49 -34.53 -2.58
C ASP A 214 -16.98 -34.52 -2.39
N ILE A 215 -16.54 -34.27 -1.16
CA ILE A 215 -15.12 -34.30 -0.80
C ILE A 215 -14.90 -35.26 0.37
N PHE A 216 -14.09 -36.29 0.15
CA PHE A 216 -13.74 -37.30 1.14
C PHE A 216 -12.28 -37.18 1.55
N LEU A 217 -12.02 -37.13 2.86
CA LEU A 217 -10.68 -37.09 3.44
C LEU A 217 -10.40 -38.41 4.19
N GLU A 218 -10.00 -39.46 3.46
CA GLU A 218 -9.94 -40.83 3.99
C GLU A 218 -8.64 -41.16 4.76
N ASN A 219 -7.54 -40.44 4.50
CA ASN A 219 -6.25 -40.69 5.15
C ASN A 219 -5.35 -39.44 5.15
N THR A 220 -5.75 -38.39 5.88
CA THR A 220 -5.03 -37.10 5.95
C THR A 220 -4.75 -36.68 7.41
N PRO A 221 -4.11 -37.53 8.24
CA PRO A 221 -4.01 -37.30 9.68
C PRO A 221 -3.13 -36.10 10.08
N LYS A 222 -2.29 -35.60 9.17
CA LYS A 222 -1.36 -34.48 9.40
C LYS A 222 -1.89 -33.13 8.89
N LEU A 223 -3.15 -33.07 8.47
CA LEU A 223 -3.69 -31.87 7.85
C LEU A 223 -3.78 -30.72 8.87
N VAL A 224 -3.07 -29.62 8.60
CA VAL A 224 -2.94 -28.45 9.47
C VAL A 224 -3.80 -27.30 8.98
N ALA A 225 -3.93 -27.11 7.66
CA ALA A 225 -4.76 -26.06 7.11
C ALA A 225 -5.57 -26.53 5.90
N ILE A 226 -6.84 -26.14 5.89
CA ILE A 226 -7.78 -26.37 4.79
C ILE A 226 -8.32 -25.02 4.33
N SER A 227 -8.36 -24.82 3.01
CA SER A 227 -9.02 -23.71 2.36
C SER A 227 -9.88 -24.24 1.23
N VAL A 228 -11.18 -23.96 1.26
CA VAL A 228 -12.13 -24.43 0.25
C VAL A 228 -12.96 -23.27 -0.26
N SER A 229 -13.07 -23.14 -1.58
CA SER A 229 -13.99 -22.24 -2.28
C SER A 229 -14.91 -23.09 -3.15
N MET A 230 -16.23 -22.96 -2.95
CA MET A 230 -17.22 -23.74 -3.68
C MET A 230 -18.05 -22.87 -4.63
N TYR A 231 -18.06 -23.23 -5.91
CA TYR A 231 -19.00 -22.65 -6.86
C TYR A 231 -20.26 -23.52 -6.95
N MET A 232 -21.42 -22.89 -7.12
CA MET A 232 -22.70 -23.57 -7.31
C MET A 232 -23.39 -22.98 -8.54
N HIS A 233 -23.94 -23.83 -9.41
CA HIS A 233 -24.92 -23.42 -10.41
C HIS A 233 -26.33 -23.31 -9.80
N GLU A 234 -27.18 -22.46 -10.38
CA GLU A 234 -28.50 -22.06 -9.86
C GLU A 234 -29.52 -23.22 -9.67
N ASP A 235 -29.21 -24.43 -10.12
CA ASP A 235 -30.05 -25.63 -9.90
C ASP A 235 -29.73 -26.28 -8.54
N VAL A 236 -30.20 -25.64 -7.47
CA VAL A 236 -30.10 -26.06 -6.05
C VAL A 236 -30.67 -27.47 -5.78
N THR A 237 -31.42 -28.05 -6.71
CA THR A 237 -32.24 -29.26 -6.49
C THR A 237 -31.49 -30.59 -6.44
N ASP A 238 -30.24 -30.67 -6.93
CA ASP A 238 -29.52 -31.96 -7.03
C ASP A 238 -28.70 -32.29 -5.77
N PHE A 239 -28.40 -31.33 -4.90
CA PHE A 239 -27.63 -31.55 -3.66
C PHE A 239 -28.49 -31.88 -2.43
N GLU A 240 -29.77 -31.50 -2.42
CA GLU A 240 -30.70 -31.78 -1.32
C GLU A 240 -31.05 -33.28 -1.16
N GLN A 241 -30.59 -34.13 -2.09
CA GLN A 241 -30.80 -35.58 -2.05
C GLN A 241 -29.64 -36.36 -1.40
N SER A 242 -28.56 -35.70 -0.97
CA SER A 242 -27.48 -36.33 -0.20
C SER A 242 -27.97 -36.67 1.21
N SER A 243 -28.05 -37.97 1.53
CA SER A 243 -28.42 -38.48 2.86
C SER A 243 -27.30 -38.40 3.91
N ASP A 244 -26.11 -37.92 3.52
CA ASP A 244 -24.89 -38.05 4.31
C ASP A 244 -24.45 -36.71 4.92
N TYR A 245 -24.07 -36.76 6.20
CA TYR A 245 -23.65 -35.62 7.01
C TYR A 245 -22.32 -34.99 6.52
N ASN A 246 -22.38 -33.96 5.67
CA ASN A 246 -21.20 -33.39 5.01
C ASN A 246 -20.18 -32.80 6.00
N LEU A 247 -20.63 -32.15 7.08
CA LEU A 247 -19.72 -31.61 8.10
C LEU A 247 -18.84 -32.70 8.75
N VAL A 248 -19.46 -33.81 9.17
CA VAL A 248 -18.76 -34.92 9.83
C VAL A 248 -17.94 -35.70 8.81
N LYS A 249 -18.47 -35.90 7.60
CA LYS A 249 -17.80 -36.58 6.50
C LYS A 249 -16.52 -35.85 6.08
N PHE A 250 -16.56 -34.52 6.00
CA PHE A 250 -15.42 -33.71 5.58
C PHE A 250 -14.41 -33.47 6.71
N LEU A 251 -14.87 -33.03 7.88
CA LEU A 251 -13.98 -32.64 8.98
C LEU A 251 -13.71 -33.77 10.01
N GLY A 252 -14.41 -34.90 9.91
CA GLY A 252 -14.30 -35.98 10.89
C GLY A 252 -12.95 -36.69 10.92
N GLY A 253 -12.17 -36.61 9.85
CA GLY A 253 -10.86 -37.25 9.70
C GLY A 253 -9.64 -36.38 10.01
N VAL A 254 -9.82 -35.11 10.44
CA VAL A 254 -8.73 -34.11 10.48
C VAL A 254 -8.50 -33.50 11.88
N PRO A 255 -8.05 -34.30 12.87
CA PRO A 255 -7.97 -33.87 14.27
C PRO A 255 -6.88 -32.81 14.57
N LEU A 256 -5.86 -32.69 13.71
CA LEU A 256 -4.74 -31.75 13.88
C LEU A 256 -4.96 -30.38 13.20
N LEU A 257 -6.16 -30.13 12.66
CA LEU A 257 -6.48 -28.92 11.92
C LEU A 257 -6.28 -27.68 12.80
N GLU A 258 -5.43 -26.75 12.34
CA GLU A 258 -5.16 -25.46 13.00
C GLU A 258 -5.87 -24.29 12.33
N LYS A 259 -6.08 -24.35 11.00
CA LYS A 259 -6.74 -23.30 10.22
C LYS A 259 -7.78 -23.86 9.26
N LEU A 260 -9.01 -23.35 9.34
CA LEU A 260 -10.08 -23.64 8.39
C LEU A 260 -10.50 -22.35 7.69
N VAL A 261 -10.47 -22.35 6.35
CA VAL A 261 -10.95 -21.26 5.51
C VAL A 261 -12.01 -21.79 4.54
N GLY A 262 -13.17 -21.16 4.54
CA GLY A 262 -14.28 -21.44 3.66
C GLY A 262 -14.71 -20.19 2.91
N TYR A 263 -14.72 -20.24 1.60
CA TYR A 263 -15.27 -19.21 0.72
C TYR A 263 -16.51 -19.77 0.03
N ILE A 264 -17.45 -18.88 -0.33
CA ILE A 264 -18.54 -19.05 -1.31
C ILE A 264 -19.23 -20.42 -1.22
N TYR A 265 -20.46 -20.49 -0.72
CA TYR A 265 -21.26 -21.73 -0.56
C TYR A 265 -20.62 -22.87 0.27
N PHE A 266 -19.38 -22.78 0.74
CA PHE A 266 -18.77 -23.83 1.55
C PHE A 266 -19.55 -24.12 2.83
N THR A 267 -20.01 -23.08 3.52
CA THR A 267 -20.84 -23.24 4.74
C THR A 267 -22.17 -23.92 4.42
N LYS A 268 -22.80 -23.55 3.29
CA LYS A 268 -23.99 -24.22 2.76
C LYS A 268 -23.74 -25.70 2.45
N TYR A 269 -22.60 -26.03 1.83
CA TYR A 269 -22.23 -27.42 1.58
C TYR A 269 -22.11 -28.24 2.88
N LEU A 270 -21.45 -27.67 3.89
CA LEU A 270 -21.31 -28.30 5.21
C LEU A 270 -22.66 -28.48 5.93
N SER A 271 -23.65 -27.63 5.62
CA SER A 271 -24.97 -27.64 6.26
C SER A 271 -25.92 -28.68 5.64
N ILE A 272 -25.57 -29.27 4.48
CA ILE A 272 -26.37 -30.32 3.84
C ILE A 272 -26.34 -31.58 4.70
N GLY A 273 -27.53 -32.10 4.98
CA GLY A 273 -27.71 -33.36 5.70
C GLY A 273 -27.45 -33.27 7.21
N ASP A 274 -27.38 -32.09 7.83
CA ASP A 274 -27.03 -31.96 9.26
C ASP A 274 -28.18 -32.40 10.21
N ASP A 275 -27.89 -33.24 11.20
CA ASP A 275 -28.79 -33.65 12.30
C ASP A 275 -28.28 -33.03 13.62
N PRO A 276 -29.13 -32.36 14.41
CA PRO A 276 -28.81 -31.77 15.73
C PRO A 276 -28.04 -32.67 16.73
N GLY A 277 -28.01 -33.99 16.56
CA GLY A 277 -27.62 -34.92 17.62
C GLY A 277 -26.17 -35.46 17.71
N ARG A 278 -25.27 -35.28 16.72
CA ARG A 278 -23.98 -36.00 16.70
C ARG A 278 -22.80 -35.26 16.08
N LEU A 279 -22.05 -34.50 16.88
CA LEU A 279 -20.63 -34.23 16.64
C LEU A 279 -19.78 -34.91 17.71
N PRO A 280 -19.07 -36.01 17.39
CA PRO A 280 -18.20 -36.70 18.36
C PRO A 280 -16.84 -36.02 18.60
N ILE A 281 -16.51 -34.95 17.86
CA ILE A 281 -15.13 -34.50 17.67
C ILE A 281 -14.95 -33.06 18.13
N THR A 282 -13.96 -32.85 18.99
CA THR A 282 -13.50 -31.53 19.45
C THR A 282 -12.23 -31.16 18.69
N TYR A 283 -12.23 -30.01 18.03
CA TYR A 283 -11.08 -29.50 17.27
C TYR A 283 -10.10 -28.74 18.17
N ILE A 284 -9.39 -29.48 19.01
CA ILE A 284 -8.49 -28.91 20.04
C ILE A 284 -7.33 -28.10 19.44
N HIS A 285 -6.96 -28.35 18.18
CA HIS A 285 -5.86 -27.66 17.51
C HIS A 285 -6.30 -26.43 16.71
N LEU A 286 -7.61 -26.25 16.48
CA LEU A 286 -8.14 -25.20 15.62
C LEU A 286 -8.00 -23.83 16.29
N LYS A 287 -7.20 -22.96 15.67
CA LYS A 287 -6.87 -21.61 16.14
C LYS A 287 -7.55 -20.53 15.31
N THR A 288 -7.79 -20.80 14.03
CA THR A 288 -8.33 -19.80 13.10
C THR A 288 -9.44 -20.39 12.25
N ILE A 289 -10.60 -19.75 12.28
CA ILE A 289 -11.73 -20.04 11.40
C ILE A 289 -12.03 -18.79 10.57
N GLU A 290 -12.08 -18.93 9.25
CA GLU A 290 -12.44 -17.87 8.32
C GLU A 290 -13.55 -18.39 7.40
N LEU A 291 -14.78 -17.92 7.56
CA LEU A 291 -15.92 -18.30 6.71
C LEU A 291 -16.48 -17.08 5.99
N TYR A 292 -16.59 -17.13 4.67
CA TYR A 292 -17.09 -16.01 3.85
C TYR A 292 -18.41 -16.40 3.20
N GLN A 293 -19.34 -15.42 3.12
CA GLN A 293 -20.69 -15.58 2.59
C GLN A 293 -21.55 -16.61 3.34
N VAL A 294 -21.55 -16.54 4.67
CA VAL A 294 -22.44 -17.34 5.53
C VAL A 294 -23.86 -16.75 5.51
N SER A 295 -24.87 -17.54 5.18
CA SER A 295 -26.27 -17.10 5.31
C SER A 295 -26.73 -17.20 6.76
N PHE A 296 -27.01 -16.05 7.38
CA PHE A 296 -27.60 -16.00 8.72
C PHE A 296 -29.13 -16.16 8.73
N GLU A 297 -29.75 -16.26 7.56
CA GLU A 297 -31.16 -16.61 7.37
C GLU A 297 -31.35 -18.13 7.26
N ASP A 298 -30.30 -18.88 6.90
CA ASP A 298 -30.31 -20.35 6.90
C ASP A 298 -29.91 -20.90 8.27
N ALA A 299 -30.86 -21.50 8.98
CA ALA A 299 -30.64 -22.09 10.29
C ALA A 299 -29.55 -23.17 10.29
N ASN A 300 -29.41 -23.94 9.21
CA ASN A 300 -28.42 -25.01 9.12
C ASN A 300 -27.00 -24.44 9.00
N GLU A 301 -26.81 -23.37 8.22
CA GLU A 301 -25.52 -22.70 8.12
C GLU A 301 -25.08 -22.07 9.45
N VAL A 302 -26.02 -21.44 10.17
CA VAL A 302 -25.77 -20.88 11.51
C VAL A 302 -25.41 -21.99 12.51
N LEU A 303 -26.08 -23.15 12.44
CA LEU A 303 -25.75 -24.32 13.27
C LEU A 303 -24.35 -24.84 13.00
N VAL A 304 -23.93 -24.95 11.73
CA VAL A 304 -22.56 -25.33 11.36
C VAL A 304 -21.55 -24.37 11.97
N LEU A 305 -21.78 -23.05 11.83
CA LEU A 305 -20.92 -22.02 12.42
C LEU A 305 -20.83 -22.15 13.94
N LEU A 306 -21.97 -22.29 14.63
CA LEU A 306 -22.03 -22.46 16.09
C LEU A 306 -21.27 -23.71 16.54
N ARG A 307 -21.43 -24.82 15.83
CA ARG A 307 -20.74 -26.08 16.14
C ARG A 307 -19.24 -25.96 15.97
N LEU A 308 -18.77 -25.37 14.87
CA LEU A 308 -17.35 -25.14 14.64
C LEU A 308 -16.73 -24.28 15.75
N VAL A 309 -17.44 -23.24 16.20
CA VAL A 309 -16.95 -22.36 17.28
C VAL A 309 -16.98 -23.07 18.64
N THR A 310 -18.10 -23.69 19.00
CA THR A 310 -18.28 -24.34 20.32
C THR A 310 -17.39 -25.57 20.53
N HIS A 311 -17.07 -26.29 19.45
CA HIS A 311 -16.20 -27.48 19.50
C HIS A 311 -14.71 -27.15 19.30
N SER A 312 -14.32 -25.86 19.29
CA SER A 312 -12.94 -25.39 19.10
C SER A 312 -12.43 -24.62 20.32
N PRO A 313 -12.07 -25.30 21.42
CA PRO A 313 -11.77 -24.66 22.71
C PRO A 313 -10.52 -23.75 22.68
N ASN A 314 -9.64 -23.93 21.69
CA ASN A 314 -8.41 -23.16 21.53
C ASN A 314 -8.47 -22.14 20.39
N LEU A 315 -9.68 -21.85 19.88
CA LEU A 315 -9.91 -20.84 18.85
C LEU A 315 -9.40 -19.47 19.32
N LYS A 316 -8.58 -18.82 18.48
CA LYS A 316 -7.98 -17.50 18.73
C LYS A 316 -8.54 -16.41 17.85
N GLU A 317 -8.82 -16.74 16.60
CA GLU A 317 -9.29 -15.81 15.59
C GLU A 317 -10.49 -16.38 14.84
N LEU A 318 -11.58 -15.61 14.81
CA LEU A 318 -12.79 -15.93 14.06
C LEU A 318 -13.07 -14.81 13.06
N LYS A 319 -13.12 -15.13 11.77
CA LYS A 319 -13.57 -14.22 10.71
C LYS A 319 -14.81 -14.79 10.04
N VAL A 320 -15.87 -14.01 9.97
CA VAL A 320 -17.13 -14.39 9.31
C VAL A 320 -17.57 -13.26 8.39
N SER A 321 -17.89 -13.53 7.13
CA SER A 321 -18.60 -12.59 6.25
C SER A 321 -20.02 -13.09 6.04
N ALA A 322 -21.03 -12.26 6.30
CA ALA A 322 -22.42 -12.59 6.04
C ALA A 322 -22.70 -12.56 4.52
N SER A 323 -23.59 -13.42 4.03
CA SER A 323 -24.03 -13.41 2.63
C SER A 323 -24.99 -12.25 2.39
N PRO A 324 -24.79 -11.44 1.32
CA PRO A 324 -25.74 -10.40 0.93
C PRO A 324 -26.94 -10.92 0.12
N ILE A 325 -26.97 -12.21 -0.21
CA ILE A 325 -27.89 -12.78 -1.20
C ILE A 325 -29.16 -13.29 -0.50
N GLN A 326 -30.30 -12.62 -0.74
CA GLN A 326 -31.64 -13.17 -0.50
C GLN A 326 -31.88 -14.31 -1.50
N LEU A 327 -31.53 -15.54 -1.13
CA LEU A 327 -31.68 -16.66 -2.04
C LEU A 327 -33.13 -17.13 -2.15
N PHE A 328 -33.99 -16.97 -1.13
CA PHE A 328 -35.42 -17.31 -1.23
C PHE A 328 -36.24 -16.52 -0.21
N PRO A 329 -37.50 -16.12 -0.52
CA PRO A 329 -38.41 -15.60 0.49
C PRO A 329 -38.88 -16.78 1.36
N LEU A 330 -38.23 -16.98 2.49
CA LEU A 330 -38.67 -17.91 3.53
C LEU A 330 -39.15 -17.12 4.75
N GLU A 331 -40.15 -17.68 5.42
CA GLU A 331 -41.07 -17.05 6.37
C GLU A 331 -40.37 -16.21 7.46
N GLU A 332 -40.94 -15.03 7.74
CA GLU A 332 -40.44 -13.98 8.65
C GLU A 332 -40.29 -14.39 10.13
N GLU A 333 -40.39 -15.67 10.48
CA GLU A 333 -40.22 -16.15 11.85
C GLU A 333 -38.75 -16.56 12.07
N GLY A 334 -37.94 -15.63 12.57
CA GLY A 334 -36.57 -15.94 12.99
C GLY A 334 -36.52 -17.12 13.98
N PHE A 335 -35.77 -18.15 13.64
CA PHE A 335 -35.60 -19.36 14.47
C PHE A 335 -34.70 -19.07 15.69
N ASP A 336 -35.12 -19.52 16.87
CA ASP A 336 -34.41 -19.29 18.14
C ASP A 336 -33.31 -20.35 18.36
N LEU A 337 -32.17 -20.18 17.71
CA LEU A 337 -31.01 -21.10 17.82
C LEU A 337 -30.14 -20.84 19.06
N PHE A 338 -30.29 -19.68 19.69
CA PHE A 338 -29.45 -19.21 20.78
C PHE A 338 -30.17 -19.42 22.13
N GLU A 339 -30.48 -20.68 22.44
CA GLU A 339 -31.04 -21.04 23.74
C GLU A 339 -30.08 -20.68 24.89
N ARG A 340 -30.62 -20.54 26.12
CA ARG A 340 -29.84 -20.17 27.32
C ARG A 340 -28.58 -21.02 27.53
N ASP A 341 -28.62 -22.29 27.14
CA ASP A 341 -27.53 -23.24 27.31
C ASP A 341 -26.31 -22.93 26.40
N CYS A 342 -26.50 -22.17 25.31
CA CYS A 342 -25.39 -21.73 24.44
C CYS A 342 -24.46 -20.73 25.16
N PHE A 343 -24.99 -19.93 26.09
CA PHE A 343 -24.19 -18.96 26.86
C PHE A 343 -23.34 -19.60 27.97
N ASP A 344 -23.53 -20.89 28.27
CA ASP A 344 -22.68 -21.63 29.23
C ASP A 344 -21.34 -22.05 28.64
N TYR A 345 -21.21 -22.03 27.31
CA TYR A 345 -19.94 -22.27 26.63
C TYR A 345 -18.94 -21.15 26.91
N LYS A 346 -17.68 -21.53 27.10
CA LYS A 346 -16.58 -20.56 27.28
C LYS A 346 -15.60 -20.72 26.13
N LEU A 347 -15.26 -19.60 25.52
CA LEU A 347 -14.23 -19.46 24.48
C LEU A 347 -13.01 -18.78 25.12
N PRO A 348 -12.20 -19.51 25.92
CA PRO A 348 -11.20 -18.93 26.81
C PRO A 348 -9.99 -18.35 26.10
N ARG A 349 -9.85 -18.57 24.79
CA ARG A 349 -8.70 -18.16 23.98
C ARG A 349 -9.06 -17.28 22.79
N LEU A 350 -10.34 -16.96 22.59
CA LEU A 350 -10.77 -16.15 21.46
C LEU A 350 -10.35 -14.69 21.69
N GLU A 351 -9.32 -14.26 20.96
CA GLU A 351 -8.67 -12.95 21.08
C GLU A 351 -9.28 -11.97 20.07
N THR A 352 -9.58 -12.43 18.85
CA THR A 352 -10.03 -11.58 17.73
C THR A 352 -11.27 -12.15 17.05
N VAL A 353 -12.29 -11.29 16.89
CA VAL A 353 -13.49 -11.57 16.07
C VAL A 353 -13.61 -10.50 15.00
N LYS A 354 -13.81 -10.92 13.75
CA LYS A 354 -14.12 -10.03 12.64
C LYS A 354 -15.38 -10.51 11.92
N MET A 355 -16.44 -9.73 11.97
CA MET A 355 -17.65 -9.96 11.19
C MET A 355 -17.79 -8.91 10.09
N THR A 356 -17.92 -9.32 8.84
CA THR A 356 -18.08 -8.45 7.68
C THR A 356 -19.41 -8.64 6.97
N GLU A 357 -19.83 -7.64 6.18
CA GLU A 357 -21.07 -7.66 5.40
C GLU A 357 -22.37 -7.82 6.23
N VAL A 358 -22.34 -7.45 7.52
CA VAL A 358 -23.46 -7.58 8.47
C VAL A 358 -24.62 -6.66 8.07
N SER A 359 -25.81 -7.23 7.92
CA SER A 359 -27.03 -6.55 7.48
C SER A 359 -27.91 -6.06 8.63
N GLY A 360 -27.66 -6.52 9.85
CA GLY A 360 -28.41 -6.15 11.06
C GLY A 360 -29.56 -7.10 11.38
N ILE A 361 -29.64 -8.27 10.75
CA ILE A 361 -30.69 -9.24 11.05
C ILE A 361 -30.52 -9.86 12.43
N ARG A 362 -31.63 -10.31 13.02
CA ARG A 362 -31.68 -10.82 14.41
C ARG A 362 -30.61 -11.89 14.70
N ASN A 363 -30.42 -12.84 13.78
CA ASN A 363 -29.49 -13.96 13.96
C ASN A 363 -28.01 -13.51 13.96
N GLU A 364 -27.65 -12.50 13.16
CA GLU A 364 -26.30 -11.92 13.19
C GLU A 364 -26.04 -11.26 14.55
N LEU A 365 -27.02 -10.49 15.06
CA LEU A 365 -26.92 -9.80 16.34
C LEU A 365 -26.86 -10.79 17.51
N GLU A 366 -27.67 -11.85 17.50
CA GLU A 366 -27.62 -12.91 18.51
C GLU A 366 -26.29 -13.69 18.46
N PHE A 367 -25.73 -13.94 17.27
CA PHE A 367 -24.39 -14.53 17.17
C PHE A 367 -23.30 -13.65 17.76
N ILE A 368 -23.36 -12.34 17.50
CA ILE A 368 -22.44 -11.38 18.12
C ILE A 368 -22.61 -11.37 19.65
N ARG A 369 -23.86 -11.40 20.16
CA ARG A 369 -24.15 -11.50 21.60
C ARG A 369 -23.56 -12.76 22.22
N PHE A 370 -23.73 -13.90 21.55
CA PHE A 370 -23.13 -15.17 21.96
C PHE A 370 -21.61 -15.05 22.07
N LEU A 371 -20.92 -14.53 21.05
CA LEU A 371 -19.46 -14.40 21.07
C LEU A 371 -18.97 -13.47 22.20
N LEU A 372 -19.63 -12.33 22.38
CA LEU A 372 -19.30 -11.36 23.44
C LEU A 372 -19.57 -11.92 24.84
N GLY A 373 -20.62 -12.72 25.00
CA GLY A 373 -21.00 -13.33 26.27
C GLY A 373 -20.07 -14.47 26.70
N THR A 374 -19.53 -15.21 25.73
CA THR A 374 -18.77 -16.45 25.96
C THR A 374 -17.25 -16.29 25.91
N SER A 375 -16.72 -15.12 25.50
CA SER A 375 -15.28 -14.89 25.24
C SER A 375 -14.63 -13.90 26.22
N PRO A 376 -14.10 -14.35 27.37
CA PRO A 376 -13.57 -13.46 28.42
C PRO A 376 -12.24 -12.76 28.08
N VAL A 377 -11.49 -13.28 27.09
CA VAL A 377 -10.17 -12.75 26.68
C VAL A 377 -10.22 -11.99 25.36
N LEU A 378 -11.41 -11.69 24.85
CA LEU A 378 -11.62 -11.02 23.57
C LEU A 378 -11.01 -9.61 23.61
N GLU A 379 -10.01 -9.37 22.75
CA GLU A 379 -9.27 -8.12 22.66
C GLU A 379 -9.83 -7.21 21.57
N THR A 380 -10.17 -7.80 20.42
CA THR A 380 -10.57 -7.06 19.22
C THR A 380 -11.86 -7.64 18.64
N VAL A 381 -12.86 -6.78 18.45
CA VAL A 381 -14.09 -7.08 17.70
C VAL A 381 -14.22 -6.06 16.58
N VAL A 382 -14.28 -6.53 15.34
CA VAL A 382 -14.47 -5.69 14.15
C VAL A 382 -15.77 -6.12 13.48
N VAL A 383 -16.77 -5.26 13.49
CA VAL A 383 -18.03 -5.48 12.75
C VAL A 383 -18.10 -4.45 11.63
N SER A 384 -18.21 -4.89 10.37
CA SER A 384 -18.46 -4.01 9.23
C SER A 384 -19.79 -4.37 8.58
N SER A 385 -20.64 -3.37 8.34
CA SER A 385 -21.99 -3.55 7.81
C SER A 385 -22.05 -3.49 6.28
N SER A 386 -22.95 -4.27 5.68
CA SER A 386 -23.33 -4.24 4.26
C SER A 386 -24.37 -3.15 3.93
N LEU A 387 -25.05 -2.58 4.93
CA LEU A 387 -26.11 -1.58 4.73
C LEU A 387 -25.59 -0.31 4.03
N SER A 388 -26.30 0.19 3.01
CA SER A 388 -25.96 1.46 2.36
C SER A 388 -26.47 2.68 3.14
N ASP A 389 -27.57 2.51 3.88
CA ASP A 389 -28.21 3.55 4.68
C ASP A 389 -27.40 3.89 5.94
N LYS A 390 -27.17 5.19 6.17
CA LYS A 390 -26.42 5.72 7.30
C LYS A 390 -27.20 5.63 8.61
N ASP A 391 -28.52 5.77 8.57
CA ASP A 391 -29.35 5.78 9.78
C ASP A 391 -29.51 4.34 10.31
N ALA A 392 -29.82 3.38 9.43
CA ALA A 392 -29.85 1.96 9.77
C ALA A 392 -28.50 1.44 10.30
N LYS A 393 -27.38 1.90 9.72
CA LYS A 393 -26.04 1.62 10.25
C LYS A 393 -25.84 2.14 11.66
N MET A 394 -26.32 3.35 11.95
CA MET A 394 -26.20 3.96 13.26
C MET A 394 -27.07 3.23 14.30
N GLU A 395 -28.28 2.81 13.94
CA GLU A 395 -29.15 2.01 14.81
C GLU A 395 -28.51 0.67 15.19
N MET A 396 -27.94 -0.05 14.22
CA MET A 396 -27.21 -1.30 14.47
C MET A 396 -26.03 -1.08 15.43
N VAL A 397 -25.25 0.00 15.25
CA VAL A 397 -24.13 0.35 16.14
C VAL A 397 -24.63 0.69 17.56
N VAL A 398 -25.72 1.43 17.67
CA VAL A 398 -26.32 1.77 18.98
C VAL A 398 -26.79 0.52 19.70
N GLU A 399 -27.39 -0.45 18.99
CA GLU A 399 -27.82 -1.72 19.57
C GLU A 399 -26.64 -2.57 20.07
N LEU A 400 -25.56 -2.67 19.29
CA LEU A 400 -24.33 -3.35 19.69
C LEU A 400 -23.64 -2.67 20.90
N LEU A 401 -23.66 -1.35 20.97
CA LEU A 401 -23.09 -0.57 22.08
C LEU A 401 -23.91 -0.70 23.38
N ARG A 402 -25.25 -0.75 23.28
CA ARG A 402 -26.13 -0.93 24.45
C ARG A 402 -25.86 -2.25 25.17
N GLU A 403 -25.56 -3.31 24.44
CA GLU A 403 -25.33 -4.64 25.03
C GLU A 403 -23.90 -4.82 25.55
N THR A 404 -22.88 -4.25 24.90
CA THR A 404 -21.48 -4.28 25.38
C THR A 404 -21.27 -3.45 26.66
N GLY A 405 -22.09 -2.42 26.89
CA GLY A 405 -22.02 -1.54 28.06
C GLY A 405 -22.25 -2.22 29.43
N LYS A 406 -22.72 -3.47 29.47
CA LYS A 406 -22.94 -4.20 30.74
C LYS A 406 -21.69 -4.95 31.25
N LYS A 407 -20.63 -5.13 30.45
CA LYS A 407 -19.39 -5.81 30.83
C LYS A 407 -18.21 -5.39 29.96
N ALA A 408 -17.55 -4.25 30.23
CA ALA A 408 -16.08 -4.08 30.10
C ALA A 408 -15.68 -2.61 30.03
N HIS A 409 -14.76 -2.23 30.92
CA HIS A 409 -13.83 -1.13 30.73
C HIS A 409 -12.61 -1.72 30.00
N ARG A 410 -12.68 -1.89 28.67
CA ARG A 410 -11.55 -2.24 27.81
C ARG A 410 -11.72 -1.54 26.46
N SER A 411 -10.60 -1.09 25.94
CA SER A 411 -10.40 -0.21 24.78
C SER A 411 -11.40 -0.42 23.64
N PHE A 412 -12.33 0.53 23.50
CA PHE A 412 -12.83 0.90 22.19
C PHE A 412 -11.70 1.63 21.47
N LEU A 413 -11.06 0.95 20.51
CA LEU A 413 -10.54 1.71 19.37
C LEU A 413 -11.76 2.39 18.74
N PRO A 414 -11.67 3.69 18.39
CA PRO A 414 -12.74 4.34 17.64
C PRO A 414 -13.04 3.49 16.40
N PRO A 415 -14.31 3.37 16.00
CA PRO A 415 -14.70 2.54 14.87
C PRO A 415 -13.81 2.91 13.68
N ARG A 416 -13.15 1.92 13.09
CA ARG A 416 -12.77 2.05 11.68
C ARG A 416 -14.08 2.27 10.96
N ILE A 417 -14.37 3.53 10.64
CA ILE A 417 -15.41 3.91 9.70
C ILE A 417 -14.97 3.33 8.36
N THR A 418 -15.27 2.05 8.13
CA THR A 418 -15.47 1.56 6.76
C THR A 418 -16.79 2.19 6.34
N GLY A 419 -16.67 3.36 5.71
CA GLY A 419 -17.74 4.00 4.98
C GLY A 419 -18.33 3.05 3.92
N PRO A 420 -19.43 3.46 3.29
CA PRO A 420 -20.25 2.61 2.43
C PRO A 420 -19.40 1.92 1.34
N SER A 421 -19.84 0.73 0.95
CA SER A 421 -19.33 -0.17 -0.11
C SER A 421 -19.31 0.42 -1.52
N GLU A 422 -19.07 1.73 -1.63
CA GLU A 422 -18.64 2.43 -2.83
C GLU A 422 -17.32 3.20 -2.65
N MET A 423 -16.77 3.30 -1.43
CA MET A 423 -15.44 3.86 -1.24
C MET A 423 -14.40 2.85 -1.69
N GLY A 424 -13.98 2.96 -2.95
CA GLY A 424 -12.77 2.30 -3.41
C GLY A 424 -11.64 2.60 -2.42
N TYR A 425 -10.78 1.61 -2.15
CA TYR A 425 -9.63 1.73 -1.26
C TYR A 425 -9.09 3.16 -1.26
N ILE A 426 -9.10 3.84 -0.10
CA ILE A 426 -8.58 5.21 0.02
C ILE A 426 -7.18 5.18 -0.62
N GLY A 427 -7.06 5.83 -1.78
CA GLY A 427 -5.80 5.88 -2.51
C GLY A 427 -4.77 6.60 -1.65
N ALA A 428 -3.49 6.35 -1.89
CA ALA A 428 -2.40 7.04 -1.20
C ALA A 428 -2.62 8.57 -1.19
N HIS A 429 -3.09 9.14 -2.31
CA HIS A 429 -3.36 10.58 -2.43
C HIS A 429 -4.47 11.08 -1.49
N GLY A 430 -5.43 10.22 -1.14
CA GLY A 430 -6.46 10.54 -0.14
C GLY A 430 -5.90 10.61 1.28
N ILE A 431 -4.87 9.81 1.58
CA ILE A 431 -4.14 9.87 2.86
C ILE A 431 -3.32 11.16 2.93
N THR A 432 -2.56 11.48 1.87
CA THR A 432 -1.80 12.73 1.75
C THR A 432 -2.71 13.95 1.95
N LEU A 433 -3.85 14.01 1.25
CA LEU A 433 -4.80 15.12 1.37
C LEU A 433 -5.39 15.24 2.77
N MET A 434 -5.73 14.10 3.41
CA MET A 434 -6.23 14.10 4.79
C MET A 434 -5.16 14.62 5.77
N GLY A 435 -3.90 14.23 5.57
CA GLY A 435 -2.76 14.76 6.32
C GLY A 435 -2.64 16.27 6.15
N PHE A 436 -2.70 16.76 4.91
CA PHE A 436 -2.62 18.19 4.60
C PHE A 436 -3.71 19.02 5.28
N MET A 437 -4.93 18.50 5.40
CA MET A 437 -6.03 19.19 6.08
C MET A 437 -5.78 19.42 7.58
N PHE A 438 -4.91 18.62 8.23
CA PHE A 438 -4.47 18.90 9.59
C PHE A 438 -3.64 20.19 9.67
N LEU A 439 -2.79 20.45 8.67
CA LEU A 439 -2.01 21.70 8.60
C LEU A 439 -2.90 22.92 8.34
N VAL A 440 -3.89 22.79 7.46
CA VAL A 440 -4.89 23.84 7.22
C VAL A 440 -5.64 24.18 8.51
N THR A 441 -6.07 23.15 9.25
CA THR A 441 -6.74 23.31 10.54
C THR A 441 -5.83 23.98 11.56
N SER A 442 -4.56 23.55 11.63
CA SER A 442 -3.53 24.12 12.51
C SER A 442 -3.34 25.62 12.23
N SER A 443 -3.12 25.99 10.97
CA SER A 443 -2.98 27.40 10.56
C SER A 443 -4.23 28.23 10.86
N LEU A 444 -5.43 27.67 10.65
CA LEU A 444 -6.69 28.36 10.95
C LEU A 444 -6.83 28.65 12.45
N LEU A 445 -6.43 27.72 13.33
CA LEU A 445 -6.37 27.97 14.77
C LEU A 445 -5.41 29.12 15.08
N GLY A 446 -4.25 29.15 14.41
CA GLY A 446 -3.30 30.26 14.52
C GLY A 446 -3.92 31.60 14.11
N TYR A 447 -4.65 31.64 13.00
CA TYR A 447 -5.36 32.84 12.55
C TYR A 447 -6.44 33.31 13.52
N ILE A 448 -7.21 32.38 14.10
CA ILE A 448 -8.30 32.69 15.04
C ILE A 448 -7.76 33.24 16.36
N TYR A 449 -6.72 32.62 16.91
CA TYR A 449 -6.22 32.93 18.25
C TYR A 449 -5.03 33.90 18.28
N SER A 450 -4.32 34.07 17.16
CA SER A 450 -3.20 35.02 17.00
C SER A 450 -3.22 35.63 15.57
N PRO A 451 -4.15 36.56 15.27
CA PRO A 451 -4.34 37.07 13.91
C PRO A 451 -3.13 37.83 13.34
N GLN A 452 -2.28 38.40 14.19
CA GLN A 452 -1.03 39.06 13.81
C GLN A 452 0.22 38.23 14.15
N LEU A 453 0.06 37.02 14.70
CA LEU A 453 1.15 36.11 15.11
C LEU A 453 2.11 36.69 16.17
N ASP A 454 1.74 37.77 16.83
CA ASP A 454 2.54 38.51 17.82
C ASP A 454 1.91 38.49 19.22
N SER A 455 0.78 37.80 19.37
CA SER A 455 0.05 37.65 20.63
C SER A 455 0.00 36.17 21.05
N PRO A 456 0.07 35.88 22.36
CA PRO A 456 0.13 34.50 22.85
C PRO A 456 -1.25 33.85 22.75
N PRO A 457 -1.42 32.77 21.95
CA PRO A 457 -2.67 32.04 21.93
C PRO A 457 -2.82 31.18 23.21
N PRO A 458 -4.03 30.66 23.50
CA PRO A 458 -4.22 29.72 24.60
C PRO A 458 -3.30 28.50 24.50
N ARG A 459 -2.78 28.01 25.64
CA ARG A 459 -1.82 26.88 25.67
C ARG A 459 -2.26 25.64 24.91
N TRP A 460 -3.56 25.33 24.89
CA TRP A 460 -4.11 24.19 24.18
C TRP A 460 -3.96 24.32 22.65
N VAL A 461 -3.87 25.55 22.12
CA VAL A 461 -3.65 25.81 20.69
C VAL A 461 -2.26 25.33 20.27
N HIS A 462 -1.23 25.57 21.10
CA HIS A 462 0.10 25.01 20.85
C HIS A 462 0.12 23.48 20.91
N PHE A 463 -0.60 22.89 21.87
CA PHE A 463 -0.75 21.44 21.92
C PHE A 463 -1.43 20.91 20.65
N ALA A 464 -2.48 21.59 20.18
CA ALA A 464 -3.17 21.25 18.94
C ALA A 464 -2.24 21.38 17.72
N HIS A 465 -1.44 22.46 17.61
CA HIS A 465 -0.44 22.60 16.55
C HIS A 465 0.53 21.40 16.53
N GLY A 466 1.07 21.01 17.70
CA GLY A 466 1.97 19.87 17.82
C GLY A 466 1.32 18.54 17.41
N LEU A 467 0.09 18.29 17.86
CA LEU A 467 -0.65 17.07 17.52
C LEU A 467 -0.99 17.01 16.02
N LEU A 468 -1.48 18.12 15.45
CA LEU A 468 -1.87 18.19 14.04
C LEU A 468 -0.65 18.03 13.12
N LEU A 469 0.50 18.61 13.47
CA LEU A 469 1.74 18.43 12.71
C LEU A 469 2.28 17.00 12.81
N PHE A 470 2.23 16.38 14.00
CA PHE A 470 2.59 14.98 14.18
C PHE A 470 1.71 14.05 13.33
N LEU A 471 0.40 14.33 13.27
CA LEU A 471 -0.53 13.58 12.42
C LEU A 471 -0.23 13.76 10.94
N TYR A 472 0.04 14.99 10.48
CA TYR A 472 0.48 15.25 9.10
C TYR A 472 1.72 14.43 8.75
N GLN A 473 2.80 14.53 9.53
CA GLN A 473 4.02 13.76 9.30
C GLN A 473 3.78 12.25 9.29
N THR A 474 2.89 11.76 10.16
CA THR A 474 2.55 10.33 10.21
C THR A 474 1.83 9.89 8.93
N PHE A 475 0.93 10.73 8.40
CA PHE A 475 0.14 10.42 7.22
C PHE A 475 0.99 10.47 5.94
N ASP A 476 1.85 11.48 5.85
CA ASP A 476 2.93 11.60 4.87
C ASP A 476 3.81 10.33 4.85
N ALA A 477 4.32 9.89 5.99
CA ALA A 477 5.12 8.66 6.05
C ALA A 477 4.35 7.35 5.69
N VAL A 478 3.01 7.38 5.73
CA VAL A 478 2.14 6.22 5.47
C VAL A 478 1.72 6.13 4.00
N ASP A 479 1.60 7.26 3.29
CA ASP A 479 1.04 7.26 1.93
C ASP A 479 1.89 6.46 0.93
N GLY A 480 3.22 6.54 0.98
CA GLY A 480 4.13 5.81 0.11
C GLY A 480 4.16 4.32 0.46
N LYS A 481 3.99 3.97 1.75
CA LYS A 481 3.81 2.58 2.16
C LYS A 481 2.49 2.02 1.63
N GLN A 482 1.42 2.82 1.68
CA GLN A 482 0.14 2.44 1.11
C GLN A 482 0.24 2.28 -0.40
N ALA A 483 0.84 3.23 -1.13
CA ALA A 483 1.03 3.19 -2.57
C ALA A 483 1.81 1.94 -3.03
N ARG A 484 2.84 1.53 -2.27
CA ARG A 484 3.57 0.27 -2.54
C ARG A 484 2.72 -0.96 -2.25
N ARG A 485 1.99 -0.96 -1.13
CA ARG A 485 1.12 -2.06 -0.73
C ARG A 485 -0.05 -2.28 -1.70
N THR A 486 -0.61 -1.21 -2.25
CA THR A 486 -1.71 -1.26 -3.22
C THR A 486 -1.22 -1.31 -4.67
N ASN A 487 0.09 -1.40 -4.89
CA ASN A 487 0.73 -1.36 -6.21
C ASN A 487 0.24 -0.18 -7.08
N SER A 488 -0.01 0.96 -6.45
CA SER A 488 -0.55 2.19 -7.06
C SER A 488 0.48 3.33 -7.05
N SER A 489 1.78 2.99 -7.01
CA SER A 489 2.86 3.98 -7.11
C SER A 489 2.88 4.56 -8.52
N SER A 490 2.82 5.88 -8.65
CA SER A 490 2.72 6.57 -9.95
C SER A 490 3.36 7.96 -9.92
N PRO A 491 3.73 8.54 -11.09
CA PRO A 491 4.16 9.94 -11.20
C PRO A 491 3.14 10.94 -10.64
N LEU A 492 1.84 10.61 -10.71
CA LEU A 492 0.78 11.41 -10.10
C LEU A 492 0.92 11.48 -8.58
N GLY A 493 1.28 10.35 -7.95
CA GLY A 493 1.49 10.28 -6.51
C GLY A 493 2.66 11.13 -6.06
N GLU A 494 3.78 11.08 -6.77
CA GLU A 494 4.94 11.94 -6.51
C GLU A 494 4.61 13.43 -6.64
N LEU A 495 3.87 13.82 -7.69
CA LEU A 495 3.46 15.21 -7.88
C LEU A 495 2.49 15.69 -6.78
N PHE A 496 1.54 14.83 -6.38
CA PHE A 496 0.52 15.17 -5.40
C PHE A 496 1.11 15.31 -3.99
N ASP A 497 1.97 14.37 -3.62
CA ASP A 497 2.68 14.30 -2.33
C ASP A 497 3.55 15.54 -2.11
N HIS A 498 4.53 15.73 -2.99
CA HIS A 498 5.42 16.89 -2.92
C HIS A 498 4.71 18.23 -3.14
N GLY A 499 3.58 18.25 -3.85
CA GLY A 499 2.73 19.43 -3.97
C GLY A 499 2.12 19.83 -2.62
N CYS A 500 1.67 18.86 -1.82
CA CYS A 500 1.18 19.08 -0.46
C CYS A 500 2.33 19.55 0.47
N ASP A 501 3.51 18.94 0.36
CA ASP A 501 4.69 19.33 1.15
C ASP A 501 5.15 20.76 0.88
N ALA A 502 5.07 21.19 -0.39
CA ALA A 502 5.42 22.56 -0.75
C ALA A 502 4.48 23.58 -0.09
N LEU A 503 3.18 23.27 -0.04
CA LEU A 503 2.20 24.10 0.67
C LEU A 503 2.35 24.00 2.19
N ALA A 504 2.73 22.84 2.71
CA ALA A 504 2.96 22.61 4.14
C ALA A 504 3.97 23.61 4.72
N CYS A 505 4.99 23.99 3.95
CA CYS A 505 5.94 25.04 4.34
C CYS A 505 5.25 26.35 4.78
N ALA A 506 4.18 26.76 4.10
CA ALA A 506 3.46 28.01 4.42
C ALA A 506 2.49 27.84 5.59
N PHE A 507 1.70 26.78 5.59
CA PHE A 507 0.74 26.50 6.68
C PHE A 507 1.45 26.28 8.02
N GLU A 508 2.56 25.54 8.00
CA GLU A 508 3.34 25.29 9.20
C GLU A 508 4.11 26.52 9.67
N ALA A 509 4.61 27.36 8.75
CA ALA A 509 5.22 28.62 9.15
C ALA A 509 4.21 29.52 9.90
N MET A 510 2.95 29.60 9.46
CA MET A 510 1.92 30.36 10.18
C MET A 510 1.61 29.77 11.56
N ALA A 511 1.51 28.44 11.67
CA ALA A 511 1.30 27.77 12.96
C ALA A 511 2.50 27.98 13.91
N PHE A 512 3.73 27.83 13.40
CA PHE A 512 4.94 28.09 14.18
C PHE A 512 5.09 29.57 14.55
N GLY A 513 4.70 30.50 13.67
CA GLY A 513 4.68 31.93 13.98
C GLY A 513 3.82 32.27 15.18
N SER A 514 2.67 31.60 15.31
CA SER A 514 1.75 31.70 16.45
C SER A 514 2.38 31.12 17.71
N THR A 515 3.09 29.99 17.60
CA THR A 515 3.83 29.36 18.70
C THR A 515 5.01 30.20 19.20
N ALA A 516 5.81 30.73 18.27
CA ALA A 516 6.98 31.52 18.59
C ALA A 516 6.66 33.00 18.87
N MET A 517 5.39 33.41 18.70
CA MET A 517 4.91 34.78 18.90
C MET A 517 5.81 35.81 18.18
N CYS A 518 6.13 35.53 16.92
CA CYS A 518 7.19 36.23 16.19
C CYS A 518 6.69 37.20 15.10
N GLY A 519 5.36 37.35 14.94
CA GLY A 519 4.74 38.38 14.11
C GLY A 519 5.32 38.41 12.69
N ARG A 520 5.88 39.55 12.29
CA ARG A 520 6.56 39.76 11.00
C ARG A 520 7.68 38.73 10.73
N ASP A 521 8.38 38.26 11.75
CA ASP A 521 9.48 37.30 11.59
C ASP A 521 9.00 35.91 11.15
N THR A 522 7.68 35.64 11.23
CA THR A 522 7.05 34.43 10.65
C THR A 522 7.40 34.27 9.17
N PHE A 523 7.45 35.37 8.41
CA PHE A 523 7.81 35.32 6.99
C PHE A 523 9.21 34.74 6.79
N TRP A 524 10.15 35.05 7.69
CA TRP A 524 11.50 34.49 7.62
C TRP A 524 11.55 33.00 8.00
N PHE A 525 10.69 32.57 8.94
CA PHE A 525 10.51 31.13 9.21
C PHE A 525 9.97 30.37 7.99
N TRP A 526 9.06 30.98 7.23
CA TRP A 526 8.65 30.43 5.94
C TRP A 526 9.82 30.39 4.94
N VAL A 527 10.62 31.46 4.82
CA VAL A 527 11.76 31.51 3.90
C VAL A 527 12.79 30.42 4.19
N ILE A 528 13.15 30.19 5.47
CA ILE A 528 14.13 29.15 5.82
C ILE A 528 13.62 27.73 5.60
N SER A 529 12.30 27.53 5.46
CA SER A 529 11.70 26.27 5.03
C SER A 529 11.67 26.15 3.50
N ALA A 530 11.21 27.21 2.83
CA ALA A 530 11.01 27.23 1.38
C ALA A 530 12.32 27.16 0.60
N VAL A 531 13.41 27.80 1.07
CA VAL A 531 14.71 27.83 0.37
C VAL A 531 15.36 26.44 0.29
N PRO A 532 15.57 25.69 1.39
CA PRO A 532 16.06 24.32 1.31
C PRO A 532 15.15 23.41 0.50
N PHE A 533 13.83 23.53 0.67
CA PHE A 533 12.86 22.71 -0.06
C PHE A 533 12.98 22.92 -1.57
N TYR A 534 12.93 24.18 -2.04
CA TYR A 534 13.12 24.50 -3.46
C TYR A 534 14.46 24.02 -4.01
N GLY A 535 15.52 24.17 -3.20
CA GLY A 535 16.86 23.71 -3.55
C GLY A 535 16.95 22.20 -3.70
N ALA A 536 16.27 21.44 -2.83
CA ALA A 536 16.22 19.98 -2.88
C ALA A 536 15.41 19.49 -4.09
N THR A 537 14.26 20.12 -4.38
CA THR A 537 13.49 19.82 -5.60
C THR A 537 14.26 20.17 -6.87
N TRP A 538 15.02 21.27 -6.86
CA TRP A 538 15.91 21.66 -7.96
C TRP A 538 17.05 20.66 -8.14
N GLU A 539 17.68 20.22 -7.05
CA GLU A 539 18.68 19.14 -7.08
C GLU A 539 18.08 17.86 -7.64
N HIS A 540 16.88 17.47 -7.20
CA HIS A 540 16.17 16.29 -7.67
C HIS A 540 15.97 16.33 -9.19
N TYR A 541 15.52 17.46 -9.73
CA TYR A 541 15.34 17.66 -11.18
C TYR A 541 16.62 17.36 -11.99
N PHE A 542 17.81 17.72 -11.48
CA PHE A 542 19.08 17.49 -12.20
C PHE A 542 19.69 16.11 -11.95
N THR A 543 19.57 15.60 -10.73
CA THR A 543 20.22 14.36 -10.28
C THR A 543 19.37 13.12 -10.57
N ASN A 544 18.05 13.27 -10.74
CA ASN A 544 17.05 12.19 -10.77
C ASN A 544 16.99 11.35 -9.48
N THR A 545 17.52 11.89 -8.37
CA THR A 545 17.53 11.23 -7.06
C THR A 545 17.30 12.26 -5.97
N LEU A 546 16.25 12.09 -5.16
CA LEU A 546 16.04 12.95 -3.99
C LEU A 546 17.03 12.52 -2.89
N ILE A 547 18.07 13.33 -2.68
CA ILE A 547 19.12 13.05 -1.70
C ILE A 547 18.70 13.62 -0.35
N LEU A 548 18.24 12.75 0.55
CA LEU A 548 17.92 13.13 1.92
C LEU A 548 19.12 12.85 2.83
N PRO A 549 19.70 13.88 3.49
CA PRO A 549 20.80 13.67 4.42
C PRO A 549 20.32 12.93 5.68
N VAL A 550 21.22 12.15 6.29
CA VAL A 550 20.94 11.37 7.52
C VAL A 550 20.59 12.27 8.72
N VAL A 551 21.06 13.52 8.68
CA VAL A 551 20.78 14.56 9.68
C VAL A 551 20.27 15.78 8.92
N ASN A 552 19.30 16.51 9.49
CA ASN A 552 18.66 17.68 8.88
C ASN A 552 17.77 17.35 7.67
N GLY A 553 17.10 16.19 7.70
CA GLY A 553 16.07 15.82 6.75
C GLY A 553 14.69 16.42 7.12
N PRO A 554 13.69 16.27 6.23
CA PRO A 554 12.33 16.77 6.46
C PRO A 554 11.69 16.17 7.73
N THR A 555 11.90 14.88 7.98
CA THR A 555 11.34 14.17 9.14
C THR A 555 11.89 14.71 10.46
N GLU A 556 13.19 14.96 10.57
CA GLU A 556 13.79 15.56 11.76
C GLU A 556 13.35 17.01 11.94
N GLY A 557 13.23 17.77 10.84
CA GLY A 557 12.74 19.14 10.84
C GLY A 557 11.32 19.26 11.39
N LEU A 558 10.39 18.47 10.85
CA LEU A 558 9.00 18.42 11.34
C LEU A 558 8.93 17.97 12.81
N ALA A 559 9.79 17.02 13.20
CA ALA A 559 9.89 16.58 14.58
C ALA A 559 10.33 17.67 15.55
N LEU A 560 11.35 18.45 15.19
CA LEU A 560 11.77 19.59 15.99
C LEU A 560 10.64 20.61 16.14
N ILE A 561 9.84 20.84 15.10
CA ILE A 561 8.73 21.79 15.12
C ILE A 561 7.60 21.30 16.03
N TYR A 562 7.11 20.05 15.91
CA TYR A 562 6.05 19.58 16.80
C TYR A 562 6.50 19.46 18.26
N VAL A 563 7.77 19.12 18.51
CA VAL A 563 8.35 19.14 19.86
C VAL A 563 8.37 20.57 20.40
N SER A 564 8.71 21.55 19.57
CA SER A 564 8.67 22.97 19.93
C SER A 564 7.25 23.42 20.28
N HIS A 565 6.24 22.98 19.53
CA HIS A 565 4.82 23.22 19.84
C HIS A 565 4.43 22.65 21.21
N PHE A 566 4.73 21.38 21.49
CA PHE A 566 4.43 20.76 22.79
C PHE A 566 5.20 21.40 23.94
N PHE A 567 6.47 21.72 23.74
CA PHE A 567 7.27 22.46 24.71
C PHE A 567 6.62 23.81 25.03
N THR A 568 6.19 24.55 24.01
CA THR A 568 5.51 25.84 24.16
C THR A 568 4.16 25.72 24.86
N ALA A 569 3.42 24.62 24.66
CA ALA A 569 2.21 24.35 25.43
C ALA A 569 2.49 24.28 26.94
N ILE A 570 3.68 23.77 27.32
CA ILE A 570 4.11 23.65 28.73
C ILE A 570 4.66 24.98 29.25
N VAL A 571 5.56 25.66 28.52
CA VAL A 571 6.25 26.88 29.02
C VAL A 571 5.54 28.20 28.71
N GLY A 572 4.70 28.22 27.69
CA GLY A 572 3.99 29.39 27.18
C GLY A 572 4.74 30.09 26.03
N ALA A 573 4.00 30.72 25.12
CA ALA A 573 4.57 31.42 23.94
C ALA A 573 5.52 32.57 24.31
N GLU A 574 5.30 33.21 25.46
CA GLU A 574 6.13 34.31 25.98
C GLU A 574 7.61 33.92 26.13
N TRP A 575 7.90 32.64 26.34
CA TRP A 575 9.27 32.11 26.41
C TRP A 575 10.08 32.43 25.13
N TRP A 576 9.43 32.47 23.96
CA TRP A 576 10.07 32.80 22.69
C TRP A 576 10.36 34.29 22.51
N ALA A 577 9.61 35.15 23.21
CA ALA A 577 9.80 36.60 23.18
C ALA A 577 10.83 37.12 24.19
N GLN A 578 11.25 36.28 25.15
CA GLN A 578 12.32 36.60 26.08
C GLN A 578 13.69 36.66 25.39
N GLU A 579 14.61 37.40 26.01
CA GLU A 579 16.03 37.40 25.65
C GLU A 579 16.64 36.00 25.83
N LEU A 580 17.51 35.58 24.91
CA LEU A 580 18.02 34.22 24.85
C LEU A 580 18.69 33.77 26.15
N GLY A 581 19.44 34.64 26.83
CA GLY A 581 20.10 34.26 28.08
C GLY A 581 19.13 34.16 29.27
N GLN A 582 17.92 34.72 29.17
CA GLN A 582 16.84 34.51 30.14
C GLN A 582 16.15 33.17 29.88
N SER A 583 15.86 32.85 28.62
CA SER A 583 15.22 31.58 28.22
C SER A 583 16.14 30.37 28.39
N ILE A 584 17.43 30.53 28.11
CA ILE A 584 18.45 29.49 28.16
C ILE A 584 19.67 30.03 28.93
N SER A 585 19.72 29.72 30.23
CA SER A 585 20.75 30.22 31.15
C SER A 585 22.19 29.89 30.72
N LEU A 586 22.39 28.84 29.92
CA LEU A 586 23.69 28.48 29.34
C LEU A 586 24.27 29.57 28.43
N PHE A 587 23.47 30.43 27.81
CA PHE A 587 23.95 31.50 26.91
C PHE A 587 24.03 32.88 27.58
N SER A 588 23.67 32.97 28.87
CA SER A 588 23.67 34.23 29.63
C SER A 588 25.03 34.92 29.70
N TRP A 589 26.13 34.15 29.64
CA TRP A 589 27.50 34.65 29.74
C TRP A 589 28.10 35.11 28.40
N VAL A 590 27.43 34.86 27.27
CA VAL A 590 27.94 35.23 25.93
C VAL A 590 27.49 36.67 25.60
N PRO A 591 28.42 37.64 25.50
CA PRO A 591 28.08 39.01 25.14
C PRO A 591 27.43 39.05 23.74
N PHE A 592 26.50 39.98 23.52
CA PHE A 592 25.73 40.18 22.26
C PHE A 592 24.70 39.09 21.92
N VAL A 593 24.93 37.83 22.27
CA VAL A 593 23.99 36.71 22.01
C VAL A 593 22.87 36.67 23.05
N ASN A 594 23.18 36.98 24.31
CA ASN A 594 22.21 37.00 25.40
C ASN A 594 21.02 37.94 25.12
N ALA A 595 21.28 39.13 24.55
CA ALA A 595 20.26 40.15 24.31
C ALA A 595 19.39 39.92 23.05
N ILE A 596 19.62 38.84 22.30
CA ILE A 596 18.80 38.52 21.12
C ILE A 596 17.51 37.84 21.59
N GLN A 597 16.37 38.23 21.03
CA GLN A 597 15.10 37.54 21.24
C GLN A 597 15.22 36.06 20.88
N THR A 598 14.71 35.16 21.72
CA THR A 598 14.88 33.71 21.58
C THR A 598 14.43 33.18 20.22
N SER A 599 13.26 33.61 19.72
CA SER A 599 12.78 33.25 18.38
C SER A 599 13.77 33.65 17.26
N ARG A 600 14.36 34.85 17.33
CA ARG A 600 15.36 35.33 16.36
C ARG A 600 16.67 34.59 16.46
N ALA A 601 17.11 34.26 17.67
CA ALA A 601 18.30 33.45 17.88
C ALA A 601 18.14 32.06 17.24
N VAL A 602 16.98 31.42 17.42
CA VAL A 602 16.66 30.14 16.76
C VAL A 602 16.64 30.29 15.24
N LEU A 603 16.03 31.35 14.71
CA LEU A 603 16.05 31.66 13.28
C LEU A 603 17.48 31.77 12.73
N TYR A 604 18.37 32.53 13.39
CA TYR A 604 19.76 32.68 12.96
C TYR A 604 20.55 31.37 13.04
N MET A 605 20.32 30.57 14.09
CA MET A 605 20.93 29.24 14.22
C MET A 605 20.48 28.30 13.10
N MET A 606 19.20 28.28 12.76
CA MET A 606 18.69 27.49 11.63
C MET A 606 19.30 27.93 10.30
N ILE A 607 19.46 29.24 10.07
CA ILE A 607 20.12 29.75 8.87
C ILE A 607 21.58 29.25 8.80
N ALA A 608 22.34 29.42 9.88
CA ALA A 608 23.76 29.11 9.92
C ALA A 608 24.06 27.61 9.81
N PHE A 609 23.30 26.77 10.51
CA PHE A 609 23.60 25.35 10.66
C PHE A 609 22.72 24.41 9.85
N ALA A 610 21.56 24.86 9.36
CA ALA A 610 20.67 24.05 8.53
C ALA A 610 20.61 24.57 7.08
N VAL A 611 20.19 25.82 6.88
CA VAL A 611 19.91 26.35 5.53
C VAL A 611 21.18 26.49 4.68
N ILE A 612 22.20 27.18 5.19
CA ILE A 612 23.45 27.42 4.44
C ILE A 612 24.12 26.10 4.03
N PRO A 613 24.31 25.11 4.93
CA PRO A 613 24.88 23.82 4.54
C PRO A 613 24.04 23.09 3.49
N THR A 614 22.71 23.02 3.66
CA THR A 614 21.83 22.32 2.71
C THR A 614 21.89 22.95 1.32
N VAL A 615 21.80 24.28 1.22
CA VAL A 615 21.91 24.97 -0.08
C VAL A 615 23.29 24.75 -0.70
N ALA A 616 24.37 24.79 0.09
CA ALA A 616 25.72 24.52 -0.41
C ALA A 616 25.86 23.10 -0.97
N PHE A 617 25.28 22.09 -0.31
CA PHE A 617 25.25 20.71 -0.81
C PHE A 617 24.45 20.60 -2.11
N ASN A 618 23.24 21.15 -2.16
CA ASN A 618 22.37 21.13 -3.35
C ASN A 618 23.10 21.73 -4.56
N VAL A 619 23.71 22.92 -4.39
CA VAL A 619 24.49 23.58 -5.47
C VAL A 619 25.69 22.73 -5.89
N THR A 620 26.42 22.15 -4.94
CA THR A 620 27.59 21.32 -5.22
C THR A 620 27.22 20.05 -6.01
N ASN A 621 26.12 19.41 -5.65
CA ASN A 621 25.65 18.18 -6.29
C ASN A 621 25.12 18.45 -7.70
N VAL A 622 24.33 19.52 -7.88
CA VAL A 622 23.90 19.94 -9.22
C VAL A 622 25.11 20.31 -10.08
N TYR A 623 26.07 21.05 -9.54
CA TYR A 623 27.29 21.40 -10.26
C TYR A 623 28.03 20.15 -10.76
N LYS A 624 28.22 19.13 -9.92
CA LYS A 624 28.87 17.87 -10.31
C LYS A 624 28.14 17.18 -11.47
N VAL A 625 26.81 17.10 -11.42
CA VAL A 625 26.00 16.46 -12.48
C VAL A 625 25.99 17.28 -13.77
N VAL A 626 25.89 18.60 -13.67
CA VAL A 626 25.93 19.48 -14.83
C VAL A 626 27.28 19.40 -15.52
N GLN A 627 28.39 19.37 -14.77
CA GLN A 627 29.73 19.18 -15.33
C GLN A 627 29.90 17.81 -15.99
N SER A 628 29.47 16.71 -15.34
CA SER A 628 29.60 15.36 -15.90
C SER A 628 28.80 15.17 -17.19
N ARG A 629 27.64 15.83 -17.29
CA ARG A 629 26.78 15.82 -18.50
C ARG A 629 27.15 16.90 -19.54
N LYS A 630 28.25 17.65 -19.35
CA LYS A 630 28.66 18.78 -20.20
C LYS A 630 27.55 19.82 -20.43
N GLY A 631 26.71 20.04 -19.41
CA GLY A 631 25.61 21.00 -19.43
C GLY A 631 26.05 22.41 -19.01
N SER A 632 25.13 23.37 -19.11
CA SER A 632 25.36 24.76 -18.68
C SER A 632 24.86 25.01 -17.26
N MET A 633 25.75 25.40 -16.36
CA MET A 633 25.39 25.79 -14.99
C MET A 633 24.55 27.06 -14.97
N LEU A 634 24.75 27.97 -15.93
CA LEU A 634 23.94 29.18 -16.06
C LEU A 634 22.47 28.84 -16.32
N LEU A 635 22.21 27.86 -17.17
CA LEU A 635 20.84 27.41 -17.46
C LEU A 635 20.21 26.68 -16.26
N ALA A 636 21.02 25.96 -15.48
CA ALA A 636 20.57 25.33 -14.24
C ALA A 636 20.19 26.37 -13.18
N LEU A 637 21.03 27.39 -12.98
CA LEU A 637 20.77 28.50 -12.06
C LEU A 637 19.59 29.37 -12.52
N ALA A 638 19.34 29.49 -13.83
CA ALA A 638 18.18 30.23 -14.34
C ALA A 638 16.83 29.64 -13.88
N MET A 639 16.78 28.36 -13.50
CA MET A 639 15.56 27.77 -12.91
C MET A 639 15.28 28.27 -11.48
N LEU A 640 16.27 28.83 -10.78
CA LEU A 640 16.08 29.45 -9.47
C LEU A 640 15.53 30.88 -9.57
N TYR A 641 15.63 31.50 -10.74
CA TYR A 641 15.23 32.89 -10.96
C TYR A 641 13.77 33.19 -10.57
N PRO A 642 12.75 32.39 -10.94
CA PRO A 642 11.37 32.70 -10.59
C PRO A 642 11.13 32.76 -9.08
N PHE A 643 11.76 31.87 -8.31
CA PHE A 643 11.64 31.86 -6.86
C PHE A 643 12.36 33.06 -6.20
N VAL A 644 13.54 33.44 -6.71
CA VAL A 644 14.26 34.65 -6.26
C VAL A 644 13.45 35.92 -6.54
N VAL A 645 12.81 36.01 -7.72
CA VAL A 645 11.96 37.17 -8.07
C VAL A 645 10.68 37.19 -7.24
N LEU A 646 10.08 36.04 -6.94
CA LEU A 646 8.93 35.95 -6.04
C LEU A 646 9.29 36.54 -4.66
N LEU A 647 10.37 36.05 -4.06
CA LEU A 647 10.81 36.48 -2.73
C LEU A 647 11.19 37.97 -2.72
N GLY A 648 12.03 38.39 -3.67
CA GLY A 648 12.45 39.79 -3.79
C GLY A 648 11.28 40.72 -4.07
N GLY A 649 10.35 40.31 -4.93
CA GLY A 649 9.16 41.08 -5.27
C GLY A 649 8.23 41.30 -4.08
N VAL A 650 7.97 40.27 -3.27
CA VAL A 650 7.15 40.40 -2.05
C VAL A 650 7.84 41.27 -1.00
N LEU A 651 9.15 41.14 -0.82
CA LEU A 651 9.91 41.98 0.11
C LEU A 651 9.96 43.45 -0.32
N ILE A 652 10.15 43.71 -1.62
CA ILE A 652 10.09 45.07 -2.17
C ILE A 652 8.68 45.63 -2.01
N TRP A 653 7.64 44.80 -2.22
CA TRP A 653 6.26 45.21 -2.01
C TRP A 653 5.99 45.60 -0.56
N ASP A 654 6.39 44.79 0.44
CA ASP A 654 6.28 45.16 1.85
C ASP A 654 7.05 46.45 2.17
N TYR A 655 8.26 46.60 1.65
CA TYR A 655 9.08 47.79 1.84
C TYR A 655 8.44 49.06 1.25
N LEU A 656 7.78 48.96 0.11
CA LEU A 656 7.08 50.09 -0.52
C LEU A 656 5.73 50.36 0.12
N SER A 657 5.08 49.36 0.71
CA SER A 657 3.76 49.50 1.31
C SER A 657 3.71 50.56 2.43
N PRO A 658 2.71 51.45 2.46
CA PRO A 658 2.43 52.34 3.59
C PRO A 658 1.87 51.60 4.82
N ILE A 659 1.26 50.42 4.66
CA ILE A 659 0.61 49.68 5.77
C ILE A 659 1.46 48.55 6.37
N ASN A 660 2.69 48.33 5.89
CA ASN A 660 3.57 47.24 6.33
C ASN A 660 2.87 45.86 6.26
N LEU A 661 2.59 45.40 5.04
CA LEU A 661 1.82 44.18 4.75
C LEU A 661 2.21 42.95 5.60
N ILE A 662 3.50 42.63 5.72
CA ILE A 662 3.96 41.44 6.43
C ILE A 662 3.69 41.57 7.94
N ALA A 663 3.78 42.77 8.51
CA ALA A 663 3.48 42.98 9.92
C ALA A 663 1.98 43.00 10.21
N THR A 664 1.20 43.60 9.31
CA THR A 664 -0.24 43.82 9.52
C THR A 664 -1.10 42.62 9.12
N TYR A 665 -0.71 41.91 8.06
CA TYR A 665 -1.43 40.77 7.49
C TYR A 665 -0.50 39.56 7.23
N PRO A 666 0.24 39.07 8.24
CA PRO A 666 1.25 38.02 8.05
C PRO A 666 0.67 36.74 7.45
N HIS A 667 -0.51 36.31 7.89
CA HIS A 667 -1.18 35.10 7.37
C HIS A 667 -1.47 35.20 5.87
N LEU A 668 -2.04 36.32 5.41
CA LEU A 668 -2.40 36.49 4.01
C LEU A 668 -1.16 36.58 3.12
N VAL A 669 -0.09 37.27 3.57
CA VAL A 669 1.16 37.34 2.82
C VAL A 669 1.80 35.96 2.71
N VAL A 670 1.94 35.23 3.83
CA VAL A 670 2.53 33.88 3.82
C VAL A 670 1.68 32.91 3.00
N LEU A 671 0.34 32.98 3.08
CA LEU A 671 -0.55 32.15 2.29
C LEU A 671 -0.44 32.42 0.78
N GLY A 672 -0.55 33.69 0.36
CA GLY A 672 -0.46 34.07 -1.04
C GLY A 672 0.89 33.73 -1.66
N THR A 673 1.99 34.03 -0.94
CA THR A 673 3.34 33.68 -1.38
C THR A 673 3.58 32.17 -1.34
N GLY A 674 3.02 31.47 -0.34
CA GLY A 674 3.06 30.01 -0.22
C GLY A 674 2.36 29.29 -1.36
N LEU A 675 1.21 29.79 -1.83
CA LEU A 675 0.50 29.25 -3.00
C LEU A 675 1.28 29.48 -4.30
N ALA A 676 1.86 30.68 -4.47
CA ALA A 676 2.75 30.96 -5.59
C ALA A 676 3.99 30.04 -5.58
N PHE A 677 4.56 29.79 -4.40
CA PHE A 677 5.66 28.87 -4.19
C PHE A 677 5.28 27.42 -4.52
N GLY A 678 4.13 26.94 -4.03
CA GLY A 678 3.61 25.61 -4.35
C GLY A 678 3.45 25.41 -5.86
N PHE A 679 2.98 26.44 -6.59
CA PHE A 679 2.92 26.39 -8.05
C PHE A 679 4.31 26.28 -8.68
N LEU A 680 5.30 27.05 -8.20
CA LEU A 680 6.67 26.99 -8.70
C LEU A 680 7.31 25.60 -8.51
N VAL A 681 7.15 25.02 -7.32
CA VAL A 681 7.61 23.65 -7.02
C VAL A 681 6.89 22.66 -7.92
N GLY A 682 5.55 22.70 -7.95
CA GLY A 682 4.75 21.76 -8.74
C GLY A 682 5.11 21.78 -10.22
N ARG A 683 5.36 22.96 -10.80
CA ARG A 683 5.86 23.08 -12.19
C ARG A 683 7.25 22.49 -12.37
N MET A 684 8.13 22.55 -11.37
CA MET A 684 9.47 21.95 -11.46
C MET A 684 9.42 20.43 -11.39
N ILE A 685 8.56 19.89 -10.53
CA ILE A 685 8.32 18.45 -10.44
C ILE A 685 7.69 17.94 -11.73
N LEU A 686 6.67 18.63 -12.26
CA LEU A 686 6.08 18.26 -13.55
C LEU A 686 7.11 18.31 -14.68
N ALA A 687 7.95 19.35 -14.73
CA ALA A 687 9.03 19.44 -15.70
C ALA A 687 10.03 18.28 -15.57
N HIS A 688 10.30 17.80 -14.35
CA HIS A 688 11.12 16.61 -14.12
C HIS A 688 10.42 15.35 -14.66
N LEU A 689 9.17 15.12 -14.27
CA LEU A 689 8.38 13.94 -14.66
C LEU A 689 8.17 13.85 -16.18
N CYS A 690 8.05 14.99 -16.85
CA CYS A 690 7.86 15.07 -18.30
C CYS A 690 9.16 15.24 -19.10
N ASP A 691 10.33 15.25 -18.45
CA ASP A 691 11.64 15.53 -19.06
C ASP A 691 11.63 16.82 -19.92
N GLU A 692 10.96 17.87 -19.43
CA GLU A 692 10.88 19.16 -20.12
C GLU A 692 12.28 19.80 -20.28
N PRO A 693 12.53 20.51 -21.39
CA PRO A 693 13.84 21.12 -21.65
C PRO A 693 14.23 22.15 -20.59
N LYS A 694 15.47 22.04 -20.13
CA LYS A 694 16.08 22.84 -19.07
C LYS A 694 15.96 24.35 -19.31
N GLY A 695 15.67 25.11 -18.25
CA GLY A 695 15.64 26.58 -18.24
C GLY A 695 14.24 27.18 -17.99
N LEU A 696 14.05 28.45 -18.33
CA LEU A 696 12.82 29.23 -18.04
C LEU A 696 11.62 28.90 -18.95
N LYS A 697 11.68 27.83 -19.76
CA LYS A 697 10.61 27.43 -20.69
C LYS A 697 9.45 26.68 -20.02
N THR A 698 9.55 26.45 -18.71
CA THR A 698 8.64 25.65 -17.88
C THR A 698 7.37 26.39 -17.42
N ASN A 699 7.07 27.58 -17.95
CA ASN A 699 5.94 28.45 -17.54
C ASN A 699 5.92 28.83 -16.05
N MET A 700 7.00 28.63 -15.30
CA MET A 700 7.11 28.94 -13.87
C MET A 700 6.81 30.42 -13.55
N CYS A 701 7.18 31.33 -14.46
CA CYS A 701 6.99 32.77 -14.27
C CYS A 701 5.53 33.22 -14.22
N MET A 702 4.55 32.35 -14.52
CA MET A 702 3.13 32.68 -14.41
C MET A 702 2.72 33.10 -12.99
N SER A 703 3.37 32.55 -11.97
CA SER A 703 3.17 32.95 -10.57
C SER A 703 3.56 34.41 -10.26
N LEU A 704 4.37 35.03 -11.13
CA LEU A 704 4.91 36.38 -10.93
C LEU A 704 4.06 37.47 -11.58
N VAL A 705 3.06 37.12 -12.41
CA VAL A 705 2.30 38.08 -13.24
C VAL A 705 1.59 39.15 -12.42
N TYR A 706 1.19 38.84 -11.19
CA TYR A 706 0.52 39.79 -10.30
C TYR A 706 1.47 40.80 -9.64
N LEU A 707 2.74 40.43 -9.42
CA LEU A 707 3.69 41.25 -8.67
C LEU A 707 3.95 42.64 -9.29
N PRO A 708 4.10 42.81 -10.62
CA PRO A 708 4.26 44.12 -11.23
C PRO A 708 3.11 45.09 -10.90
N PHE A 709 1.87 44.61 -10.88
CA PHE A 709 0.71 45.42 -10.52
C PHE A 709 0.77 45.83 -9.04
N ALA A 710 1.04 44.88 -8.15
CA ALA A 710 1.16 45.13 -6.73
C ALA A 710 2.28 46.14 -6.39
N LEU A 711 3.45 45.97 -7.01
CA LEU A 711 4.59 46.88 -6.89
C LEU A 711 4.29 48.27 -7.43
N ALA A 712 3.61 48.37 -8.58
CA ALA A 712 3.21 49.66 -9.14
C ALA A 712 2.20 50.38 -8.22
N ASN A 713 1.27 49.65 -7.60
CA ASN A 713 0.31 50.24 -6.64
C ASN A 713 1.03 50.79 -5.40
N ALA A 714 1.92 50.00 -4.79
CA ALA A 714 2.69 50.40 -3.60
C ALA A 714 3.67 51.55 -3.91
N LEU A 715 4.32 51.52 -5.07
CA LEU A 715 5.16 52.62 -5.55
C LEU A 715 4.35 53.90 -5.73
N THR A 716 3.14 53.81 -6.29
CA THR A 716 2.25 54.98 -6.42
C THR A 716 1.90 55.54 -5.05
N ALA A 717 1.61 54.68 -4.07
CA ALA A 717 1.35 55.11 -2.71
C ALA A 717 2.54 55.88 -2.10
N ARG A 718 3.78 55.40 -2.30
CA ARG A 718 5.00 56.09 -1.86
C ARG A 718 5.19 57.45 -2.52
N LEU A 719 4.90 57.57 -3.81
CA LEU A 719 5.04 58.81 -4.56
C LEU A 719 3.92 59.81 -4.26
N ASN A 720 2.73 59.34 -3.90
CA ASN A 720 1.53 60.15 -3.67
C ASN A 720 1.20 60.33 -2.18
N ALA A 721 2.22 60.64 -1.36
CA ALA A 721 2.08 60.94 0.07
C ALA A 721 1.32 59.87 0.90
N GLY A 722 1.42 58.60 0.52
CA GLY A 722 0.79 57.47 1.20
C GLY A 722 -0.57 57.05 0.66
N VAL A 723 -1.10 57.70 -0.38
CA VAL A 723 -2.40 57.35 -0.97
C VAL A 723 -2.21 56.39 -2.16
N PRO A 724 -2.57 55.08 -2.01
CA PRO A 724 -2.46 54.13 -3.11
C PRO A 724 -3.55 54.34 -4.17
N LEU A 725 -3.34 53.81 -5.38
CA LEU A 725 -4.37 53.82 -6.45
C LEU A 725 -5.55 52.92 -6.10
N VAL A 726 -5.26 51.76 -5.52
CA VAL A 726 -6.21 50.79 -4.98
C VAL A 726 -5.79 50.48 -3.55
N ASP A 727 -6.75 50.40 -2.63
CA ASP A 727 -6.48 50.02 -1.25
C ASP A 727 -5.64 48.73 -1.19
N GLU A 728 -4.54 48.76 -0.45
CA GLU A 728 -3.57 47.67 -0.44
C GLU A 728 -4.13 46.36 0.13
N VAL A 729 -5.16 46.41 0.97
CA VAL A 729 -5.84 45.20 1.44
C VAL A 729 -6.54 44.50 0.28
N TRP A 730 -7.19 45.24 -0.62
CA TRP A 730 -7.81 44.66 -1.82
C TRP A 730 -6.77 44.13 -2.79
N VAL A 731 -5.60 44.77 -2.90
CA VAL A 731 -4.49 44.26 -3.71
C VAL A 731 -3.92 42.96 -3.11
N LEU A 732 -3.77 42.88 -1.79
CA LEU A 732 -3.32 41.66 -1.11
C LEU A 732 -4.33 40.51 -1.24
N LEU A 733 -5.63 40.78 -1.08
CA LEU A 733 -6.70 39.80 -1.31
C LEU A 733 -6.73 39.36 -2.77
N GLY A 734 -6.59 40.30 -3.70
CA GLY A 734 -6.47 40.00 -5.13
C GLY A 734 -5.27 39.10 -5.45
N TYR A 735 -4.12 39.33 -4.79
CA TYR A 735 -2.95 38.46 -4.90
C TYR A 735 -3.22 37.04 -4.37
N CYS A 736 -3.89 36.91 -3.22
CA CYS A 736 -4.27 35.61 -2.67
C CYS A 736 -5.25 34.87 -3.59
N ILE A 737 -6.26 35.56 -4.11
CA ILE A 737 -7.23 34.99 -5.06
C ILE A 737 -6.54 34.55 -6.34
N PHE A 738 -5.66 35.38 -6.90
CA PHE A 738 -4.90 35.05 -8.09
C PHE A 738 -4.02 33.81 -7.90
N THR A 739 -3.25 33.76 -6.81
CA THR A 739 -2.34 32.63 -6.53
C THR A 739 -3.10 31.35 -6.20
N ALA A 740 -4.22 31.44 -5.47
CA ALA A 740 -5.11 30.30 -5.23
C ALA A 740 -5.74 29.78 -6.52
N ALA A 741 -6.26 30.66 -7.37
CA ALA A 741 -6.83 30.28 -8.66
C ALA A 741 -5.79 29.65 -9.58
N LEU A 742 -4.57 30.22 -9.63
CA LEU A 742 -3.46 29.69 -10.41
C LEU A 742 -3.05 28.28 -9.95
N TYR A 743 -2.89 28.09 -8.63
CA TYR A 743 -2.52 26.79 -8.06
C TYR A 743 -3.62 25.76 -8.27
N LEU A 744 -4.89 26.10 -8.01
CA LEU A 744 -6.01 25.19 -8.19
C LEU A 744 -6.21 24.79 -9.66
N HIS A 745 -6.10 25.75 -10.58
CA HIS A 745 -6.11 25.47 -12.01
C HIS A 745 -4.98 24.52 -12.37
N PHE A 746 -3.74 24.79 -11.94
CA PHE A 746 -2.61 23.91 -12.18
C PHE A 746 -2.83 22.50 -11.63
N ALA A 747 -3.20 22.37 -10.36
CA ALA A 747 -3.43 21.07 -9.71
C ALA A 747 -4.52 20.28 -10.43
N THR A 748 -5.68 20.91 -10.69
CA THR A 748 -6.81 20.24 -11.35
C THR A 748 -6.50 19.86 -12.80
N SER A 749 -5.89 20.74 -13.59
CA SER A 749 -5.49 20.44 -14.97
C SER A 749 -4.50 19.29 -15.04
N VAL A 750 -3.44 19.32 -14.24
CA VAL A 750 -2.39 18.29 -14.30
C VAL A 750 -2.90 16.96 -13.75
N ILE A 751 -3.68 16.97 -12.66
CA ILE A 751 -4.34 15.75 -12.17
C ILE A 751 -5.24 15.18 -13.28
N HIS A 752 -6.05 16.01 -13.94
CA HIS A 752 -6.94 15.56 -15.00
C HIS A 752 -6.17 14.98 -16.19
N GLU A 753 -5.12 15.66 -16.67
CA GLU A 753 -4.30 15.21 -17.79
C GLU A 753 -3.59 13.89 -17.47
N ILE A 754 -2.97 13.76 -16.29
CA ILE A 754 -2.26 12.54 -15.90
C ILE A 754 -3.25 11.39 -15.65
N THR A 755 -4.37 11.64 -14.98
CA THR A 755 -5.41 10.61 -14.77
C THR A 755 -6.01 10.12 -16.09
N ALA A 756 -6.28 11.03 -17.02
CA ALA A 756 -6.75 10.69 -18.37
C ALA A 756 -5.70 9.91 -19.18
N ALA A 757 -4.43 10.31 -19.12
CA ALA A 757 -3.35 9.65 -19.85
C ALA A 757 -3.02 8.26 -19.30
N LEU A 758 -3.10 8.06 -17.98
CA LEU A 758 -2.77 6.80 -17.32
C LEU A 758 -3.98 5.88 -17.11
N GLY A 759 -5.21 6.36 -17.34
CA GLY A 759 -6.43 5.59 -17.11
C GLY A 759 -6.67 5.25 -15.62
N ILE A 760 -6.20 6.11 -14.70
CA ILE A 760 -6.30 5.91 -13.25
C ILE A 760 -7.19 6.98 -12.63
N TYR A 761 -7.81 6.68 -11.48
CA TYR A 761 -8.55 7.68 -10.71
C TYR A 761 -7.66 8.30 -9.64
N CYS A 762 -7.77 9.62 -9.43
CA CYS A 762 -6.92 10.34 -8.49
C CYS A 762 -7.09 9.87 -7.02
N PHE A 763 -8.32 9.65 -6.56
CA PHE A 763 -8.59 9.29 -5.16
C PHE A 763 -9.11 7.85 -4.98
N ARG A 764 -9.25 7.08 -6.06
CA ARG A 764 -9.87 5.75 -6.04
C ARG A 764 -8.96 4.73 -6.71
N ILE A 765 -8.77 3.58 -6.07
CA ILE A 765 -8.09 2.45 -6.71
C ILE A 765 -9.13 1.63 -7.45
N THR A 766 -9.01 1.50 -8.76
CA THR A 766 -9.76 0.52 -9.54
C THR A 766 -9.17 -0.87 -9.31
N ARG A 767 -10.02 -1.85 -8.99
CA ARG A 767 -9.61 -3.26 -9.04
C ARG A 767 -9.20 -3.55 -10.49
N LYS A 768 -8.00 -4.08 -10.70
CA LYS A 768 -7.76 -4.87 -11.91
C LYS A 768 -8.69 -6.08 -11.79
N GLU A 769 -9.60 -6.21 -12.75
CA GLU A 769 -10.25 -7.50 -13.00
C GLU A 769 -9.11 -8.48 -13.27
N ALA A 770 -9.09 -9.55 -12.46
CA ALA A 770 -8.08 -10.59 -12.51
C ALA A 770 -8.30 -11.45 -13.75
#